data_AF-A0A6T8M0H1-F1
#
_entry.id   AF-A0A6T8M0H1-F1
#
_cell.length_a   1.000
_cell.length_b   1.000
_cell.length_c   1.000
_cell.angle_alpha   90.00
_cell.angle_beta   90.00
_cell.angle_gamma   90.00
#
_symmetry.space_group_name_H-M   'P 1'
#
loop_
_entity.id
_entity.type
_entity.pdbx_description
1 polymer ?
#
loop_
_entity_poly.entity_id
_entity_poly.type
_entity_poly.pdbx_seq_one_letter_code
_entity_poly.pdbx_strand_id
1 'polypeptide(L)'
;MQKKTENGKYPSPEKNSKVLRDSGVNNAKSIDDGEKAKWVPTVSKEEYDSAEKELNRAFDAFECGRKKLVSRNEPMGYDRFNNAFYHFASCPKILFIEAAECDTKAQDPKPSPKPLPANKLSRTKWLTVEVRSVFDRFVNSLDIRGTREFALYNALVSSNIRKHMMDDMKGINDAKKRVRELEQLQKRLVAAESLLKAEVEAALTSSRRSGRLASQSQVDHAEAVEILKVQITAAKANLKPSPKKSPNYDSLTGLELQVNYDIALQYDSDDESHVDQSTNKCVPPKYVPGGWHETHHLSSSLWHKGADIEIPVSEMFELEQRCEDLSSWKIVDTTRNQWKKSLQYALDYFKKSSKLMIGPNRVDEEHNLNQSKRNGINGSKQMPGKETLLINVDEREKVSSVLERLKPLVLNLEARVFEMSGLEDVARVKSIALDNVSISSNSDGSDVKKTHAAWKKKIASMRMPTANSRRGPRDIIIEAINIACENGQEKISSELRGALKLHRTGNSVYAKKAALEVLNNHGGYDDPMEGDDDDETDTETNSIAEVDDLNLNNDIMSTMLSTDALELSGCLNIDDSARTDWINGVRSCKTLSRFSALVFNLVHESNEILNELEERNETFLKAIGDWEDNRCDSDDEQALSKSRKRKKKTRRQKEKYTSLTKVWTDTKTTENIVWGKIDDHPWMPAQLRNVNDPDVATQLEDVKRVVIRFIGKEDINVVKGNNTKPFMGPDESLDNLDDFDNEKVDQLTESLALTRRLHRAKDFRFSRSPTPRSSSRIRRISTSEEEKKSG
;
A
#
# COMPACT_ATOMS: atom_id res chain seq x y z
N MET A 1 -9.70 -66.25 0.75
CA MET A 1 -9.81 -66.27 -0.73
C MET A 1 -8.42 -66.04 -1.31
N GLN A 2 -7.81 -67.08 -1.89
CA GLN A 2 -6.54 -66.99 -2.61
C GLN A 2 -6.78 -66.31 -3.96
N LYS A 3 -5.95 -65.33 -4.34
CA LYS A 3 -5.76 -64.95 -5.75
C LYS A 3 -4.29 -64.71 -6.05
N LYS A 4 -3.91 -65.28 -7.19
CA LYS A 4 -2.60 -65.45 -7.79
C LYS A 4 -1.97 -64.13 -8.22
N THR A 5 -0.65 -64.07 -8.10
CA THR A 5 0.25 -63.12 -8.75
C THR A 5 0.49 -63.54 -10.20
N GLU A 6 0.22 -62.66 -11.16
CA GLU A 6 0.66 -62.78 -12.55
C GLU A 6 1.76 -61.75 -12.84
N ASN A 7 2.89 -62.26 -13.30
CA ASN A 7 4.05 -61.51 -13.80
C ASN A 7 3.82 -61.16 -15.27
N GLY A 8 3.79 -59.86 -15.60
CA GLY A 8 3.76 -59.34 -16.96
C GLY A 8 5.14 -58.89 -17.44
N LYS A 9 5.63 -59.50 -18.52
CA LYS A 9 6.87 -59.20 -19.26
C LYS A 9 6.81 -57.82 -19.94
N TYR A 10 7.93 -57.10 -19.91
CA TYR A 10 8.17 -55.90 -20.74
C TYR A 10 8.49 -56.28 -22.20
N PRO A 11 8.04 -55.50 -23.20
CA PRO A 11 8.39 -55.72 -24.60
C PRO A 11 9.69 -55.01 -25.00
N SER A 12 10.51 -55.69 -25.81
CA SER A 12 11.71 -55.17 -26.46
C SER A 12 11.38 -54.17 -27.58
N PRO A 13 12.22 -53.16 -27.86
CA PRO A 13 11.98 -52.20 -28.93
C PRO A 13 12.50 -52.71 -30.29
N GLU A 14 11.60 -52.72 -31.27
CA GLU A 14 11.89 -53.00 -32.68
C GLU A 14 12.58 -51.81 -33.38
N LYS A 15 13.46 -52.18 -34.29
CA LYS A 15 14.29 -51.31 -35.13
C LYS A 15 13.47 -50.72 -36.27
N ASN A 16 13.52 -49.40 -36.43
CA ASN A 16 13.19 -48.73 -37.69
C ASN A 16 14.27 -47.68 -38.01
N SER A 17 15.13 -47.98 -38.98
CA SER A 17 15.89 -46.94 -39.69
C SER A 17 15.94 -47.29 -41.19
N LYS A 18 15.30 -46.44 -42.00
CA LYS A 18 15.45 -46.35 -43.45
C LYS A 18 16.22 -45.06 -43.73
N VAL A 19 17.45 -45.20 -44.22
CA VAL A 19 17.89 -44.86 -45.59
C VAL A 19 17.67 -43.40 -45.99
N LEU A 20 18.76 -42.64 -46.06
CA LEU A 20 19.04 -41.73 -47.17
C LEU A 20 20.54 -41.77 -47.49
N ARG A 21 20.87 -41.94 -48.77
CA ARG A 21 22.22 -41.99 -49.36
C ARG A 21 22.61 -40.62 -49.91
N ASP A 22 23.93 -40.47 -50.08
CA ASP A 22 24.72 -39.68 -51.06
C ASP A 22 25.72 -38.74 -50.38
N SER A 23 26.98 -38.61 -50.79
CA SER A 23 27.79 -39.25 -51.85
C SER A 23 29.26 -38.81 -51.71
N GLY A 24 30.21 -39.66 -52.13
CA GLY A 24 31.57 -39.30 -52.58
C GLY A 24 32.63 -39.03 -51.49
N VAL A 25 33.93 -39.31 -51.63
CA VAL A 25 34.81 -39.91 -52.65
C VAL A 25 36.13 -40.22 -51.92
N ASN A 26 36.68 -41.42 -52.18
CA ASN A 26 38.09 -41.87 -52.16
C ASN A 26 39.09 -41.38 -51.09
N ASN A 27 39.66 -42.33 -50.32
CA ASN A 27 40.99 -42.87 -50.64
C ASN A 27 41.33 -44.09 -49.78
N ALA A 28 41.75 -45.16 -50.45
CA ALA A 28 42.27 -46.37 -49.83
C ALA A 28 43.74 -46.18 -49.43
N LYS A 29 44.10 -46.59 -48.21
CA LYS A 29 45.41 -47.16 -47.91
C LYS A 29 45.29 -48.21 -46.81
N SER A 30 46.05 -49.26 -47.03
CA SER A 30 45.97 -50.61 -46.53
C SER A 30 46.82 -50.84 -45.29
N ILE A 31 46.37 -51.78 -44.44
CA ILE A 31 47.17 -52.71 -43.60
C ILE A 31 47.94 -52.05 -42.43
N ASP A 32 47.59 -52.38 -41.19
CA ASP A 32 48.42 -53.33 -40.41
C ASP A 32 47.74 -53.79 -39.12
N ASP A 33 48.19 -54.94 -38.64
CA ASP A 33 47.65 -55.78 -37.59
C ASP A 33 47.64 -55.16 -36.17
N GLY A 34 46.61 -55.55 -35.40
CA GLY A 34 46.82 -55.88 -33.99
C GLY A 34 46.71 -54.78 -32.94
N GLU A 35 45.61 -54.03 -32.88
CA GLU A 35 45.24 -53.33 -31.63
C GLU A 35 43.80 -53.68 -31.21
N LYS A 36 43.69 -54.28 -30.02
CA LYS A 36 42.42 -54.53 -29.34
C LYS A 36 41.62 -53.24 -29.35
N ALA A 37 40.52 -53.21 -30.10
CA ALA A 37 39.61 -52.06 -30.14
C ALA A 37 39.31 -51.63 -28.71
N LYS A 38 39.90 -50.49 -28.31
CA LYS A 38 39.69 -49.89 -27.01
C LYS A 38 38.21 -49.53 -26.99
N TRP A 39 37.42 -50.25 -26.19
CA TRP A 39 36.00 -49.98 -26.05
C TRP A 39 35.86 -48.56 -25.54
N VAL A 40 35.50 -47.63 -26.42
CA VAL A 40 35.15 -46.26 -26.06
C VAL A 40 33.67 -46.31 -25.70
N PRO A 41 33.28 -46.03 -24.44
CA PRO A 41 31.87 -45.93 -24.09
C PRO A 41 31.20 -44.93 -25.03
N THR A 42 30.05 -45.30 -25.60
CA THR A 42 29.27 -44.47 -26.54
C THR A 42 28.71 -43.19 -25.91
N VAL A 43 28.92 -43.01 -24.61
CA VAL A 43 28.37 -41.97 -23.75
C VAL A 43 29.55 -41.20 -23.19
N SER A 44 29.51 -39.88 -23.28
CA SER A 44 30.57 -39.02 -22.77
C SER A 44 30.72 -39.22 -21.26
N LYS A 45 31.93 -38.97 -20.74
CA LYS A 45 32.19 -39.07 -19.30
C LYS A 45 31.26 -38.15 -18.49
N GLU A 46 30.92 -36.99 -19.05
CA GLU A 46 29.99 -36.03 -18.43
C GLU A 46 28.56 -36.57 -18.34
N GLU A 47 28.07 -37.22 -19.39
CA GLU A 47 26.75 -37.87 -19.38
C GLU A 47 26.70 -39.04 -18.39
N TYR A 48 27.79 -39.81 -18.27
CA TYR A 48 27.90 -40.88 -17.27
C TYR A 48 27.88 -40.31 -15.85
N ASP A 49 28.69 -39.29 -15.57
CA ASP A 49 28.76 -38.65 -14.25
C ASP A 49 27.43 -37.96 -13.89
N SER A 50 26.71 -37.41 -14.89
CA SER A 50 25.36 -36.85 -14.71
C SER A 50 24.34 -37.94 -14.39
N ALA A 51 24.37 -39.07 -15.11
CA ALA A 51 23.49 -40.20 -14.86
C ALA A 51 23.73 -40.84 -13.49
N GLU A 52 24.99 -40.94 -13.05
CA GLU A 52 25.35 -41.44 -11.73
C GLU A 52 24.86 -40.49 -10.61
N LYS A 53 24.95 -39.18 -10.82
CA LYS A 53 24.36 -38.18 -9.90
C LYS A 53 22.84 -38.29 -9.82
N GLU A 54 22.14 -38.49 -10.94
CA GLU A 54 20.69 -38.68 -10.92
C GLU A 54 20.27 -39.99 -10.26
N LEU A 55 21.01 -41.08 -10.49
CA LEU A 55 20.81 -42.36 -9.81
C LEU A 55 20.93 -42.21 -8.29
N ASN A 56 21.98 -41.53 -7.83
CA ASN A 56 22.21 -41.29 -6.40
C ASN A 56 21.09 -40.44 -5.78
N ARG A 57 20.63 -39.39 -6.47
CA ARG A 57 19.48 -38.58 -6.03
C ARG A 57 18.20 -39.41 -5.92
N ALA A 58 17.96 -40.29 -6.89
CA ALA A 58 16.79 -41.19 -6.87
C ALA A 58 16.88 -42.19 -5.71
N PHE A 59 18.08 -42.71 -5.42
CA PHE A 59 18.32 -43.62 -4.31
C PHE A 59 18.11 -42.94 -2.95
N ASP A 60 18.63 -41.73 -2.77
CA ASP A 60 18.43 -40.93 -1.56
C ASP A 60 16.95 -40.59 -1.34
N ALA A 61 16.24 -40.21 -2.40
CA ALA A 61 14.80 -39.96 -2.34
C ALA A 61 14.02 -41.22 -1.92
N PHE A 62 14.42 -42.40 -2.43
CA PHE A 62 13.83 -43.69 -2.07
C PHE A 62 14.12 -44.07 -0.62
N GLU A 63 15.37 -43.96 -0.15
CA GLU A 63 15.78 -44.23 1.24
C GLU A 63 15.07 -43.29 2.23
N CYS A 64 15.00 -41.98 1.91
CA CYS A 64 14.21 -41.02 2.70
C CYS A 64 12.72 -41.35 2.70
N GLY A 65 12.16 -41.77 1.56
CA GLY A 65 10.78 -42.23 1.45
C GLY A 65 10.51 -43.46 2.32
N ARG A 66 11.42 -44.44 2.30
CA ARG A 66 11.35 -45.68 3.07
C ARG A 66 11.48 -45.45 4.57
N LYS A 67 12.46 -44.66 5.02
CA LYS A 67 12.62 -44.28 6.44
C LYS A 67 11.40 -43.53 6.96
N LYS A 68 10.83 -42.61 6.15
CA LYS A 68 9.56 -41.95 6.46
C LYS A 68 8.40 -42.95 6.54
N LEU A 69 8.38 -44.02 5.73
CA LEU A 69 7.36 -45.06 5.80
C LEU A 69 7.48 -45.99 7.02
N VAL A 70 8.69 -46.37 7.41
CA VAL A 70 8.93 -47.27 8.56
C VAL A 70 8.59 -46.59 9.89
N SER A 71 8.85 -45.29 10.04
CA SER A 71 8.43 -44.52 11.23
C SER A 71 6.90 -44.35 11.42
N ARG A 72 6.07 -44.85 10.49
CA ARG A 72 4.61 -44.60 10.44
C ARG A 72 3.74 -45.75 10.95
N ASN A 73 4.31 -46.90 11.30
CA ASN A 73 3.56 -48.08 11.75
C ASN A 73 3.82 -48.45 13.23
N GLU A 74 4.66 -47.70 13.93
CA GLU A 74 4.91 -47.91 15.36
C GLU A 74 4.05 -46.95 16.17
N PRO A 75 3.36 -47.43 17.23
CA PRO A 75 2.60 -46.56 18.11
C PRO A 75 3.57 -45.60 18.81
N MET A 76 3.28 -44.30 18.77
CA MET A 76 4.12 -43.29 19.44
C MET A 76 4.17 -43.47 20.95
N GLY A 77 3.10 -44.02 21.52
CA GLY A 77 2.95 -44.17 22.95
C GLY A 77 1.66 -44.90 23.30
N TYR A 78 1.65 -45.47 24.51
CA TYR A 78 0.52 -46.15 25.10
C TYR A 78 0.04 -45.37 26.32
N ASP A 79 -1.21 -44.92 26.28
CA ASP A 79 -1.86 -44.27 27.41
C ASP A 79 -2.52 -45.34 28.28
N ARG A 80 -1.91 -45.56 29.44
CA ARG A 80 -2.36 -46.55 30.44
C ARG A 80 -3.72 -46.22 31.04
N PHE A 81 -4.08 -44.93 31.13
CA PHE A 81 -5.34 -44.53 31.76
C PHE A 81 -6.53 -44.83 30.86
N ASN A 82 -6.37 -44.61 29.55
CA ASN A 82 -7.41 -44.84 28.56
C ASN A 82 -7.27 -46.16 27.80
N ASN A 83 -6.25 -46.97 28.12
CA ASN A 83 -5.90 -48.21 27.43
C ASN A 83 -5.88 -48.05 25.90
N ALA A 84 -5.15 -47.04 25.43
CA ALA A 84 -5.16 -46.62 24.04
C ALA A 84 -3.75 -46.42 23.46
N PHE A 85 -3.56 -46.81 22.19
CA PHE A 85 -2.36 -46.57 21.41
C PHE A 85 -2.56 -45.41 20.43
N TYR A 86 -1.55 -44.55 20.31
CA TYR A 86 -1.59 -43.38 19.43
C TYR A 86 -0.71 -43.60 18.21
N HIS A 87 -1.29 -43.43 17.03
CA HIS A 87 -0.64 -43.59 15.74
C HIS A 87 -0.78 -42.29 14.95
N PHE A 88 0.31 -41.71 14.44
CA PHE A 88 0.20 -40.56 13.53
C PHE A 88 -0.08 -41.03 12.10
N ALA A 89 -1.04 -40.38 11.43
CA ALA A 89 -1.19 -40.56 9.99
C ALA A 89 0.01 -39.97 9.23
N SER A 90 0.15 -40.30 7.94
CA SER A 90 1.12 -39.67 7.03
C SER A 90 1.04 -38.13 6.98
N CYS A 91 -0.06 -37.55 7.48
CA CYS A 91 -0.26 -36.13 7.66
C CYS A 91 -0.25 -35.80 9.16
N PRO A 92 0.58 -34.85 9.63
CA PRO A 92 0.62 -34.42 11.05
C PRO A 92 -0.70 -33.79 11.54
N LYS A 93 -1.67 -33.62 10.64
CA LYS A 93 -3.01 -33.10 10.93
C LYS A 93 -4.00 -34.18 11.34
N ILE A 94 -3.62 -35.47 11.35
CA ILE A 94 -4.51 -36.58 11.67
C ILE A 94 -3.81 -37.54 12.63
N LEU A 95 -4.44 -37.76 13.78
CA LEU A 95 -4.00 -38.68 14.83
C LEU A 95 -5.03 -39.81 14.94
N PHE A 96 -4.59 -41.05 14.75
CA PHE A 96 -5.40 -42.24 14.99
C PHE A 96 -5.16 -42.72 16.41
N ILE A 97 -6.23 -43.05 17.11
CA ILE A 97 -6.20 -43.58 18.46
C ILE A 97 -6.87 -44.94 18.42
N GLU A 98 -6.10 -45.99 18.67
CA GLU A 98 -6.59 -47.34 18.83
C GLU A 98 -6.91 -47.56 20.32
N ALA A 99 -8.16 -47.40 20.70
CA ALA A 99 -8.62 -47.63 22.06
C ALA A 99 -9.20 -49.04 22.17
N ALA A 100 -8.78 -49.81 23.17
CA ALA A 100 -9.48 -51.04 23.49
C ALA A 100 -10.89 -50.69 23.98
N GLU A 101 -11.92 -51.33 23.40
CA GLU A 101 -13.30 -51.12 23.82
C GLU A 101 -13.45 -51.70 25.24
N CYS A 102 -13.32 -50.86 26.26
CA CYS A 102 -13.75 -51.20 27.60
C CYS A 102 -15.27 -51.31 27.56
N ASP A 103 -15.81 -52.52 27.66
CA ASP A 103 -17.24 -52.76 27.84
C ASP A 103 -17.69 -52.08 29.15
N THR A 104 -18.05 -50.80 29.07
CA THR A 104 -18.48 -49.96 30.20
C THR A 104 -19.82 -50.40 30.80
N LYS A 105 -20.45 -51.44 30.24
CA LYS A 105 -21.66 -52.07 30.79
C LYS A 105 -21.36 -53.07 31.91
N ALA A 106 -20.10 -53.34 32.25
CA ALA A 106 -19.73 -54.09 33.44
C ALA A 106 -19.32 -53.15 34.60
N GLN A 107 -20.16 -52.19 34.96
CA GLN A 107 -20.09 -51.55 36.28
C GLN A 107 -20.71 -52.49 37.32
N ASP A 108 -19.93 -53.48 37.73
CA ASP A 108 -20.02 -54.05 39.07
C ASP A 108 -18.59 -54.24 39.57
N PRO A 109 -18.12 -53.44 40.55
CA PRO A 109 -16.77 -53.55 41.07
C PRO A 109 -16.69 -54.75 42.03
N LYS A 110 -16.39 -55.94 41.50
CA LYS A 110 -15.89 -57.05 42.31
C LYS A 110 -14.46 -57.41 41.89
N PRO A 111 -13.48 -57.32 42.81
CA PRO A 111 -12.10 -57.69 42.52
C PRO A 111 -11.97 -59.21 42.58
N SER A 112 -11.93 -59.85 41.42
CA SER A 112 -11.28 -61.17 41.32
C SER A 112 -10.51 -61.25 40.00
N PRO A 113 -9.18 -61.41 40.03
CA PRO A 113 -8.38 -61.51 38.83
C PRO A 113 -8.47 -62.96 38.33
N LYS A 114 -9.47 -63.25 37.49
CA LYS A 114 -9.41 -64.44 36.64
C LYS A 114 -8.73 -64.04 35.33
N PRO A 115 -7.60 -64.66 34.95
CA PRO A 115 -6.97 -64.40 33.67
C PRO A 115 -7.95 -64.76 32.55
N LEU A 116 -8.34 -63.76 31.76
CA LEU A 116 -9.17 -63.95 30.57
C LEU A 116 -8.43 -64.88 29.60
N PRO A 117 -9.10 -65.86 28.98
CA PRO A 117 -8.50 -66.76 28.01
C PRO A 117 -7.98 -65.96 26.80
N ALA A 118 -6.74 -66.24 26.40
CA ALA A 118 -5.92 -65.50 25.44
C ALA A 118 -6.44 -65.37 23.99
N ASN A 119 -7.71 -65.68 23.72
CA ASN A 119 -8.26 -65.78 22.36
C ASN A 119 -9.51 -64.94 22.07
N LYS A 120 -9.92 -64.02 22.96
CA LYS A 120 -10.89 -62.98 22.59
C LYS A 120 -10.14 -61.72 22.20
N LEU A 121 -9.98 -61.52 20.89
CA LEU A 121 -9.61 -60.23 20.32
C LEU A 121 -10.58 -59.17 20.87
N SER A 122 -10.13 -58.39 21.84
CA SER A 122 -10.82 -57.20 22.32
C SER A 122 -11.14 -56.35 21.09
N ARG A 123 -12.41 -55.97 20.90
CA ARG A 123 -12.76 -55.06 19.82
C ARG A 123 -11.96 -53.78 20.03
N THR A 124 -11.12 -53.44 19.06
CA THR A 124 -10.38 -52.19 19.08
C THR A 124 -11.21 -51.15 18.35
N LYS A 125 -11.48 -50.05 19.03
CA LYS A 125 -12.16 -48.88 18.47
C LYS A 125 -11.09 -47.93 17.96
N TRP A 126 -11.14 -47.63 16.67
CA TRP A 126 -10.29 -46.62 16.07
C TRP A 126 -10.99 -45.28 16.10
N LEU A 127 -10.40 -44.30 16.80
CA LEU A 127 -10.81 -42.92 16.81
C LEU A 127 -9.85 -42.10 15.95
N THR A 128 -10.38 -41.12 15.21
CA THR A 128 -9.55 -40.22 14.38
C THR A 128 -9.72 -38.79 14.87
N VAL A 129 -8.64 -38.20 15.35
CA VAL A 129 -8.57 -36.78 15.73
C VAL A 129 -7.91 -36.05 14.58
N GLU A 130 -8.69 -35.30 13.82
CA GLU A 130 -8.15 -34.41 12.80
C GLU A 130 -8.01 -33.01 13.40
N VAL A 131 -6.89 -32.34 13.14
CA VAL A 131 -6.62 -30.94 13.51
C VAL A 131 -7.33 -29.97 12.54
N ARG A 132 -8.21 -30.48 11.67
CA ARG A 132 -9.03 -29.63 10.80
C ARG A 132 -10.10 -28.95 11.63
N SER A 133 -10.37 -27.68 11.32
CA SER A 133 -11.44 -26.94 12.00
C SER A 133 -12.77 -27.67 11.83
N VAL A 134 -13.65 -27.61 12.82
CA VAL A 134 -15.02 -28.15 12.70
C VAL A 134 -15.73 -27.54 11.48
N PHE A 135 -15.39 -26.29 11.16
CA PHE A 135 -15.80 -25.60 9.93
C PHE A 135 -15.36 -26.32 8.66
N ASP A 136 -14.10 -26.76 8.55
CA ASP A 136 -13.64 -27.49 7.36
C ASP A 136 -14.33 -28.84 7.19
N ARG A 137 -14.66 -29.52 8.30
CA ARG A 137 -15.46 -30.75 8.23
C ARG A 137 -16.87 -30.47 7.75
N PHE A 138 -17.50 -29.41 8.25
CA PHE A 138 -18.82 -28.98 7.81
C PHE A 138 -18.84 -28.60 6.32
N VAL A 139 -17.90 -27.76 5.87
CA VAL A 139 -17.79 -27.37 4.46
C VAL A 139 -17.55 -28.58 3.56
N ASN A 140 -16.71 -29.53 3.98
CA ASN A 140 -16.47 -30.75 3.20
C ASN A 140 -17.63 -31.76 3.27
N SER A 141 -18.58 -31.60 4.19
CA SER A 141 -19.78 -32.44 4.28
C SER A 141 -20.93 -31.98 3.38
N LEU A 142 -20.84 -30.77 2.81
CA LEU A 142 -21.83 -30.26 1.86
C LEU A 142 -21.74 -31.02 0.53
N ASP A 143 -22.88 -31.51 0.01
CA ASP A 143 -22.90 -32.16 -1.31
C ASP A 143 -22.79 -31.09 -2.40
N ILE A 144 -21.62 -30.98 -3.01
CA ILE A 144 -21.31 -30.04 -4.08
C ILE A 144 -22.16 -30.25 -5.35
N ARG A 145 -22.88 -31.38 -5.47
CA ARG A 145 -23.78 -31.66 -6.60
C ARG A 145 -25.18 -31.08 -6.37
N GLY A 146 -25.58 -30.86 -5.12
CA GLY A 146 -26.88 -30.27 -4.78
C GLY A 146 -26.89 -28.77 -5.01
N THR A 147 -27.86 -28.22 -5.74
CA THR A 147 -27.85 -26.80 -6.14
C THR A 147 -27.86 -25.84 -4.94
N ARG A 148 -28.59 -26.20 -3.88
CA ARG A 148 -28.69 -25.43 -2.63
C ARG A 148 -27.41 -25.52 -1.79
N GLU A 149 -26.89 -26.73 -1.64
CA GLU A 149 -25.67 -27.02 -0.86
C GLU A 149 -24.42 -26.48 -1.56
N PHE A 150 -24.40 -26.48 -2.89
CA PHE A 150 -23.35 -25.87 -3.71
C PHE A 150 -23.33 -24.35 -3.59
N ALA A 151 -24.49 -23.69 -3.56
CA ALA A 151 -24.57 -22.25 -3.30
C ALA A 151 -24.04 -21.90 -1.90
N LEU A 152 -24.40 -22.69 -0.89
CA LEU A 152 -23.87 -22.53 0.48
C LEU A 152 -22.38 -22.83 0.56
N TYR A 153 -21.91 -23.89 -0.11
CA TYR A 153 -20.49 -24.24 -0.20
C TYR A 153 -19.70 -23.10 -0.84
N ASN A 154 -20.16 -22.56 -1.96
CA ASN A 154 -19.51 -21.41 -2.60
C ASN A 154 -19.55 -20.19 -1.70
N ALA A 155 -20.67 -19.88 -1.03
CA ALA A 155 -20.73 -18.76 -0.09
C ALA A 155 -19.73 -18.94 1.06
N LEU A 156 -19.62 -20.14 1.65
CA LEU A 156 -18.73 -20.42 2.78
C LEU A 156 -17.25 -20.49 2.38
N VAL A 157 -16.93 -21.03 1.20
CA VAL A 157 -15.56 -21.08 0.66
C VAL A 157 -15.11 -19.71 0.17
N SER A 158 -16.02 -18.91 -0.37
CA SER A 158 -15.75 -17.53 -0.81
C SER A 158 -15.73 -16.55 0.36
N SER A 159 -16.42 -16.87 1.46
CA SER A 159 -16.41 -16.05 2.67
C SER A 159 -15.09 -16.16 3.41
N ASN A 160 -14.63 -15.04 3.97
CA ASN A 160 -13.40 -14.95 4.76
C ASN A 160 -13.48 -15.64 6.14
N ILE A 161 -14.45 -16.52 6.39
CA ILE A 161 -14.64 -17.19 7.68
C ILE A 161 -13.39 -17.99 8.08
N ARG A 162 -12.74 -18.67 7.12
CA ARG A 162 -11.44 -19.33 7.37
C ARG A 162 -10.35 -18.35 7.80
N LYS A 163 -10.34 -17.14 7.24
CA LYS A 163 -9.37 -16.09 7.57
C LYS A 163 -9.64 -15.54 8.97
N HIS A 164 -10.90 -15.26 9.31
CA HIS A 164 -11.29 -14.83 10.66
C HIS A 164 -10.91 -15.85 11.75
N MET A 165 -11.11 -17.16 11.50
CA MET A 165 -10.67 -18.19 12.44
C MET A 165 -9.14 -18.23 12.62
N MET A 166 -8.39 -17.90 11.55
CA MET A 166 -6.92 -17.81 11.62
C MET A 166 -6.46 -16.51 12.28
N ASP A 167 -7.20 -15.41 12.12
CA ASP A 167 -6.92 -14.12 12.76
C ASP A 167 -7.13 -14.21 14.28
N ASP A 168 -8.15 -14.93 14.74
CA ASP A 168 -8.34 -15.24 16.17
C ASP A 168 -7.16 -16.05 16.73
N MET A 169 -6.69 -17.05 15.98
CA MET A 169 -5.50 -17.83 16.35
C MET A 169 -4.23 -16.99 16.34
N LYS A 170 -4.09 -16.05 15.40
CA LYS A 170 -2.99 -15.09 15.34
C LYS A 170 -3.02 -14.17 16.57
N GLY A 171 -4.18 -13.61 16.91
CA GLY A 171 -4.35 -12.79 18.11
C GLY A 171 -4.03 -13.54 19.41
N ILE A 172 -4.41 -14.83 19.51
CA ILE A 172 -4.03 -15.70 20.64
C ILE A 172 -2.52 -15.95 20.66
N ASN A 173 -1.88 -16.17 19.51
CA ASN A 173 -0.45 -16.41 19.42
C ASN A 173 0.36 -15.14 19.73
N ASP A 174 -0.09 -13.98 19.28
CA ASP A 174 0.52 -12.69 19.58
C ASP A 174 0.38 -12.36 21.07
N ALA A 175 -0.77 -12.65 21.69
CA ALA A 175 -0.94 -12.55 23.14
C ALA A 175 0.03 -13.47 23.89
N LYS A 176 0.18 -14.74 23.45
CA LYS A 176 1.17 -15.67 24.02
C LYS A 176 2.61 -15.17 23.84
N LYS A 177 2.93 -14.56 22.70
CA LYS A 177 4.25 -13.96 22.43
C LYS A 177 4.54 -12.83 23.41
N ARG A 178 3.60 -11.90 23.59
CA ARG A 178 3.71 -10.79 24.57
C ARG A 178 3.87 -11.28 26.01
N VAL A 179 3.18 -12.37 26.40
CA VAL A 179 3.37 -12.99 27.72
C VAL A 179 4.79 -13.53 27.88
N ARG A 180 5.34 -14.22 26.86
CA ARG A 180 6.73 -14.71 26.90
C ARG A 180 7.76 -13.58 26.97
N GLU A 181 7.54 -12.49 26.24
CA GLU A 181 8.39 -11.29 26.29
C GLU A 181 8.39 -10.67 27.69
N LEU A 182 7.21 -10.57 28.32
CA LEU A 182 7.09 -10.11 29.71
C LEU A 182 7.84 -11.04 30.68
N GLU A 183 7.69 -12.36 30.56
CA GLU A 183 8.42 -13.33 31.37
C GLU A 183 9.94 -13.21 31.19
N GLN A 184 10.41 -12.94 29.97
CA GLN A 184 11.83 -12.72 29.69
C GLN A 184 12.34 -11.42 30.33
N LEU A 185 11.59 -10.32 30.23
CA LEU A 185 11.93 -9.05 30.90
C LEU A 185 11.96 -9.22 32.43
N GLN A 186 11.02 -9.97 33.01
CA GLN A 186 11.03 -10.30 34.44
C GLN A 186 12.26 -11.11 34.84
N LYS A 187 12.66 -12.11 34.04
CA LYS A 187 13.90 -12.88 34.30
C LYS A 187 15.14 -11.99 34.25
N ARG A 188 15.22 -11.05 33.29
CA ARG A 188 16.32 -10.08 33.19
C ARG A 188 16.36 -9.14 34.39
N LEU A 189 15.21 -8.67 34.87
CA LEU A 189 15.12 -7.85 36.08
C LEU A 189 15.62 -8.60 37.30
N VAL A 190 15.19 -9.86 37.51
CA VAL A 190 15.65 -10.68 38.65
C VAL A 190 17.16 -10.91 38.58
N ALA A 191 17.71 -11.15 37.39
CA ALA A 191 19.16 -11.28 37.20
C ALA A 191 19.90 -9.96 37.54
N ALA A 192 19.41 -8.82 37.05
CA ALA A 192 19.99 -7.51 37.34
C ALA A 192 19.94 -7.16 38.84
N GLU A 193 18.81 -7.41 39.51
CA GLU A 193 18.68 -7.20 40.96
C GLU A 193 19.59 -8.14 41.76
N SER A 194 19.84 -9.37 41.28
CA SER A 194 20.78 -10.29 41.93
C SER A 194 22.24 -9.84 41.81
N LEU A 195 22.62 -9.27 40.65
CA LEU A 195 23.95 -8.70 40.42
C LEU A 195 24.19 -7.47 41.30
N LEU A 196 23.21 -6.56 41.35
CA LEU A 196 23.27 -5.38 42.22
C LEU A 196 23.45 -5.78 43.70
N LYS A 197 22.72 -6.81 44.16
CA LYS A 197 22.89 -7.32 45.54
C LYS A 197 24.27 -7.92 45.78
N ALA A 198 24.74 -8.76 44.87
CA ALA A 198 26.08 -9.37 44.97
C ALA A 198 27.19 -8.31 44.99
N GLU A 199 27.04 -7.25 44.20
CA GLU A 199 28.00 -6.14 44.16
C GLU A 199 27.98 -5.31 45.45
N VAL A 200 26.80 -5.03 46.01
CA VAL A 200 26.66 -4.37 47.32
C VAL A 200 27.28 -5.21 48.43
N GLU A 201 27.07 -6.52 48.45
CA GLU A 201 27.69 -7.44 49.41
C GLU A 201 29.21 -7.53 49.23
N ALA A 202 29.68 -7.54 47.97
CA ALA A 202 31.11 -7.51 47.64
C ALA A 202 31.74 -6.18 48.07
N ALA A 203 31.05 -5.05 47.92
CA ALA A 203 31.52 -3.74 48.37
C ALA A 203 31.64 -3.66 49.91
N LEU A 204 30.73 -4.33 50.64
CA LEU A 204 30.79 -4.40 52.11
C LEU A 204 31.93 -5.30 52.62
N THR A 205 32.35 -6.31 51.85
CA THR A 205 33.39 -7.27 52.24
C THR A 205 34.78 -6.92 51.67
N SER A 206 34.86 -6.20 50.55
CA SER A 206 36.10 -5.79 49.87
C SER A 206 36.63 -4.47 50.42
N SER A 207 37.39 -4.53 51.50
CA SER A 207 37.74 -3.34 52.28
C SER A 207 38.79 -2.39 51.68
N ARG A 208 39.57 -2.70 50.62
CA ARG A 208 40.80 -1.87 50.36
C ARG A 208 41.31 -1.53 48.96
N ARG A 209 40.72 -1.95 47.84
CA ARG A 209 41.26 -1.50 46.54
C ARG A 209 40.14 -1.26 45.52
N SER A 210 40.07 -0.02 45.01
CA SER A 210 39.19 0.45 43.92
C SER A 210 37.77 0.91 44.31
N GLY A 211 37.67 2.01 45.08
CA GLY A 211 36.38 2.63 45.43
C GLY A 211 35.71 3.47 44.32
N ARG A 212 36.39 3.82 43.24
CA ARG A 212 35.83 4.68 42.16
C ARG A 212 35.13 3.91 41.04
N LEU A 213 35.64 2.75 40.65
CA LEU A 213 35.01 1.94 39.61
C LEU A 213 33.80 1.17 40.14
N ALA A 214 33.87 0.71 41.39
CA ALA A 214 32.74 0.05 42.05
C ALA A 214 31.54 1.00 42.25
N SER A 215 31.79 2.28 42.56
CA SER A 215 30.71 3.26 42.69
C SER A 215 30.02 3.58 41.36
N GLN A 216 30.77 3.57 40.25
CA GLN A 216 30.17 3.80 38.92
C GLN A 216 29.36 2.60 38.46
N SER A 217 29.92 1.39 38.61
CA SER A 217 29.24 0.13 38.28
C SER A 217 27.92 -0.04 39.04
N GLN A 218 27.88 0.32 40.33
CA GLN A 218 26.66 0.30 41.13
C GLN A 218 25.58 1.28 40.61
N VAL A 219 25.98 2.45 40.12
CA VAL A 219 25.07 3.45 39.52
C VAL A 219 24.53 2.94 38.20
N ASP A 220 25.39 2.41 37.33
CA ASP A 220 25.01 1.87 36.02
C ASP A 220 24.06 0.66 36.17
N HIS A 221 24.30 -0.21 37.16
CA HIS A 221 23.41 -1.34 37.45
C HIS A 221 22.07 -0.90 38.06
N ALA A 222 22.04 0.16 38.87
CA ALA A 222 20.80 0.71 39.41
C ALA A 222 19.94 1.34 38.30
N GLU A 223 20.56 2.07 37.36
CA GLU A 223 19.89 2.64 36.19
C GLU A 223 19.31 1.55 35.28
N ALA A 224 20.07 0.48 35.00
CA ALA A 224 19.58 -0.66 34.22
C ALA A 224 18.34 -1.33 34.85
N VAL A 225 18.28 -1.41 36.19
CA VAL A 225 17.11 -1.95 36.91
C VAL A 225 15.90 -1.02 36.76
N GLU A 226 16.07 0.30 36.81
CA GLU A 226 14.97 1.25 36.58
C GLU A 226 14.43 1.17 35.15
N ILE A 227 15.31 1.12 34.14
CA ILE A 227 14.92 0.97 32.73
C ILE A 227 14.09 -0.31 32.52
N LEU A 228 14.53 -1.45 33.08
CA LEU A 228 13.79 -2.71 32.99
C LEU A 228 12.42 -2.64 33.69
N LYS A 229 12.32 -1.92 34.81
CA LYS A 229 11.02 -1.70 35.51
C LYS A 229 10.07 -0.89 34.63
N VAL A 230 10.54 0.18 33.99
CA VAL A 230 9.74 0.99 33.07
C VAL A 230 9.26 0.15 31.88
N GLN A 231 10.15 -0.63 31.24
CA GLN A 231 9.80 -1.52 30.14
C GLN A 231 8.75 -2.57 30.54
N ILE A 232 8.86 -3.17 31.73
CA ILE A 232 7.86 -4.11 32.25
C ILE A 232 6.52 -3.41 32.50
N THR A 233 6.50 -2.17 33.00
CA THR A 233 5.24 -1.43 33.19
C THR A 233 4.56 -1.09 31.88
N ALA A 234 5.32 -0.69 30.85
CA ALA A 234 4.80 -0.46 29.50
C ALA A 234 4.27 -1.76 28.87
N ALA A 235 5.03 -2.86 28.96
CA ALA A 235 4.60 -4.17 28.47
C ALA A 235 3.32 -4.67 29.18
N LYS A 236 3.19 -4.45 30.50
CA LYS A 236 1.98 -4.76 31.28
C LYS A 236 0.78 -3.90 30.88
N ALA A 237 0.99 -2.61 30.58
CA ALA A 237 -0.07 -1.73 30.09
C ALA A 237 -0.61 -2.22 28.74
N ASN A 238 0.29 -2.68 27.85
CA ASN A 238 -0.07 -3.26 26.55
C ASN A 238 -0.70 -4.66 26.64
N LEU A 239 -0.56 -5.33 27.79
CA LEU A 239 -1.13 -6.65 28.06
C LEU A 239 -2.51 -6.61 28.71
N LYS A 240 -2.97 -5.45 29.22
CA LYS A 240 -4.37 -5.31 29.61
C LYS A 240 -5.20 -5.42 28.33
N PRO A 241 -5.92 -6.53 28.09
CA PRO A 241 -6.82 -6.56 26.95
C PRO A 241 -7.79 -5.41 27.14
N SER A 242 -7.99 -4.58 26.11
CA SER A 242 -9.23 -3.80 26.01
C SER A 242 -10.37 -4.75 26.37
N PRO A 243 -11.29 -4.41 27.30
CA PRO A 243 -12.33 -5.33 27.71
C PRO A 243 -13.07 -5.78 26.45
N LYS A 244 -12.76 -6.99 25.97
CA LYS A 244 -13.46 -7.57 24.84
C LYS A 244 -14.87 -7.75 25.38
N LYS A 245 -15.81 -6.91 24.91
CA LYS A 245 -17.24 -7.14 25.11
C LYS A 245 -17.45 -8.63 24.83
N SER A 246 -17.95 -9.37 25.82
CA SER A 246 -18.27 -10.78 25.64
C SER A 246 -18.99 -10.93 24.30
N PRO A 247 -18.50 -11.79 23.39
CA PRO A 247 -19.06 -11.87 22.05
C PRO A 247 -20.57 -12.04 22.17
N ASN A 248 -21.31 -11.08 21.59
CA ASN A 248 -22.75 -11.04 21.69
C ASN A 248 -23.29 -12.35 21.08
N TYR A 249 -23.93 -13.18 21.90
CA TYR A 249 -24.41 -14.50 21.50
C TYR A 249 -25.32 -14.40 20.26
N ASP A 250 -26.10 -13.32 20.18
CA ASP A 250 -27.05 -13.07 19.10
C ASP A 250 -26.34 -12.74 17.76
N SER A 251 -25.19 -12.09 17.84
CA SER A 251 -24.33 -11.82 16.68
C SER A 251 -23.65 -13.09 16.17
N LEU A 252 -23.21 -13.95 17.10
CA LEU A 252 -22.47 -15.18 16.79
C LEU A 252 -23.36 -16.32 16.26
N THR A 253 -24.62 -16.34 16.68
CA THR A 253 -25.63 -17.31 16.21
C THR A 253 -26.40 -16.84 14.98
N GLY A 254 -26.22 -15.58 14.57
CA GLY A 254 -26.98 -14.98 13.47
C GLY A 254 -28.43 -14.61 13.84
N LEU A 255 -28.81 -14.70 15.11
CA LEU A 255 -30.13 -14.26 15.61
C LEU A 255 -30.36 -12.77 15.36
N GLU A 256 -29.33 -11.94 15.46
CA GLU A 256 -29.40 -10.51 15.17
C GLU A 256 -29.74 -10.24 13.68
N LEU A 257 -29.19 -11.04 12.77
CA LEU A 257 -29.52 -11.01 11.34
C LEU A 257 -30.97 -11.40 11.08
N GLN A 258 -31.49 -12.38 11.84
CA GLN A 258 -32.87 -12.81 11.75
C GLN A 258 -33.84 -11.74 12.28
N VAL A 259 -33.52 -11.11 13.42
CA VAL A 259 -34.30 -10.00 13.97
C VAL A 259 -34.33 -8.81 13.01
N ASN A 260 -33.19 -8.45 12.41
CA ASN A 260 -33.13 -7.36 11.42
C ASN A 260 -33.95 -7.67 10.16
N TYR A 261 -33.99 -8.94 9.74
CA TYR A 261 -34.82 -9.39 8.63
C TYR A 261 -36.32 -9.29 8.96
N ASP A 262 -36.71 -9.71 10.17
CA ASP A 262 -38.11 -9.62 10.63
C ASP A 262 -38.57 -8.16 10.77
N ILE A 263 -37.68 -7.26 11.23
CA ILE A 263 -37.94 -5.81 11.28
C ILE A 263 -38.10 -5.23 9.87
N ALA A 264 -37.22 -5.61 8.93
CA ALA A 264 -37.31 -5.14 7.54
C ALA A 264 -38.62 -5.58 6.86
N LEU A 265 -39.10 -6.80 7.14
CA LEU A 265 -40.38 -7.29 6.66
C LEU A 265 -41.58 -6.52 7.25
N GLN A 266 -41.48 -6.02 8.48
CA GLN A 266 -42.52 -5.18 9.09
C GLN A 266 -42.61 -3.80 8.44
N TYR A 267 -41.48 -3.20 8.06
CA TYR A 267 -41.48 -1.90 7.36
C TYR A 267 -41.97 -2.00 5.91
N ASP A 268 -41.76 -3.12 5.23
CA ASP A 268 -42.30 -3.34 3.88
C ASP A 268 -43.83 -3.59 3.88
N SER A 269 -44.44 -3.93 5.02
CA SER A 269 -45.89 -4.18 5.12
C SER A 269 -46.76 -2.98 5.48
N ASP A 270 -46.18 -1.89 5.98
CA ASP A 270 -46.94 -0.76 6.54
C ASP A 270 -47.09 0.46 5.60
N ASP A 271 -46.47 0.48 4.41
CA ASP A 271 -46.40 1.67 3.54
C ASP A 271 -47.43 1.73 2.39
N GLU A 272 -48.46 0.88 2.36
CA GLU A 272 -49.48 0.88 1.29
C GLU A 272 -50.90 1.27 1.69
N SER A 273 -51.16 1.73 2.93
CA SER A 273 -52.50 2.26 3.22
C SER A 273 -52.52 3.45 4.18
N HIS A 274 -53.05 4.57 3.66
CA HIS A 274 -53.66 5.70 4.35
C HIS A 274 -52.79 6.93 4.74
N VAL A 275 -52.99 8.02 3.95
CA VAL A 275 -53.51 9.36 4.36
C VAL A 275 -52.65 10.59 4.03
N ASP A 276 -53.16 11.30 3.04
CA ASP A 276 -53.36 12.76 2.88
C ASP A 276 -52.23 13.78 3.12
N GLN A 277 -51.87 14.39 1.99
CA GLN A 277 -51.69 15.83 1.76
C GLN A 277 -51.87 16.73 3.00
N SER A 278 -50.76 17.13 3.63
CA SER A 278 -50.67 18.49 4.16
C SER A 278 -49.24 19.03 4.05
N THR A 279 -49.20 20.30 3.65
CA THR A 279 -48.03 21.12 3.38
C THR A 279 -47.18 21.37 4.63
N ASN A 280 -45.86 21.16 4.56
CA ASN A 280 -44.81 22.17 4.83
C ASN A 280 -43.47 21.57 5.29
N LYS A 281 -42.42 22.02 4.61
CA LYS A 281 -41.02 22.14 5.06
C LYS A 281 -40.30 20.83 5.43
N CYS A 282 -39.63 20.26 4.42
CA CYS A 282 -38.38 19.52 4.62
C CYS A 282 -37.36 20.45 5.31
N VAL A 283 -37.24 20.30 6.63
CA VAL A 283 -36.06 20.72 7.37
C VAL A 283 -35.10 19.54 7.34
N PRO A 284 -33.88 19.67 6.78
CA PRO A 284 -32.88 18.61 6.88
C PRO A 284 -32.56 18.37 8.36
N PRO A 285 -32.30 17.12 8.77
CA PRO A 285 -32.07 16.79 10.18
C PRO A 285 -30.88 17.60 10.71
N LYS A 286 -31.11 18.28 11.83
CA LYS A 286 -30.09 19.10 12.51
C LYS A 286 -28.92 18.24 12.94
N TYR A 287 -27.74 18.62 12.45
CA TYR A 287 -26.41 18.20 12.88
C TYR A 287 -26.28 18.27 14.41
N VAL A 288 -25.82 17.17 15.02
CA VAL A 288 -25.20 17.17 16.35
C VAL A 288 -23.69 17.10 16.12
N PRO A 289 -22.91 18.14 16.49
CA PRO A 289 -21.46 18.10 16.35
C PRO A 289 -20.86 17.26 17.49
N GLY A 290 -20.03 16.27 17.15
CA GLY A 290 -19.24 15.50 18.11
C GLY A 290 -19.73 14.06 18.32
N GLY A 291 -19.63 13.26 17.27
CA GLY A 291 -19.79 11.81 17.36
C GLY A 291 -19.18 11.21 16.11
N TRP A 292 -18.01 10.59 16.26
CA TRP A 292 -17.41 9.78 15.21
C TRP A 292 -18.44 8.72 14.79
N HIS A 293 -18.99 8.86 13.59
CA HIS A 293 -19.79 7.80 13.00
C HIS A 293 -18.83 6.64 12.70
N GLU A 294 -18.90 5.62 13.56
CA GLU A 294 -18.42 4.28 13.21
C GLU A 294 -18.97 3.94 11.82
N THR A 295 -18.11 3.38 10.98
CA THR A 295 -18.29 2.92 9.61
C THR A 295 -19.41 1.87 9.40
N HIS A 296 -20.32 1.74 10.37
CA HIS A 296 -21.48 0.83 10.35
C HIS A 296 -22.56 1.18 9.31
N HIS A 297 -22.55 2.39 8.73
CA HIS A 297 -23.42 2.70 7.57
C HIS A 297 -22.89 2.14 6.23
N LEU A 298 -21.62 1.69 6.15
CA LEU A 298 -21.00 1.27 4.89
C LEU A 298 -21.27 -0.20 4.55
N SER A 299 -21.47 -1.09 5.52
CA SER A 299 -21.71 -2.52 5.22
C SER A 299 -23.15 -2.82 4.79
N SER A 300 -24.13 -2.01 5.20
CA SER A 300 -25.54 -2.19 4.79
C SER A 300 -25.90 -1.42 3.51
N SER A 301 -25.32 -0.25 3.27
CA SER A 301 -25.66 0.60 2.10
C SER A 301 -25.06 0.12 0.78
N LEU A 302 -23.86 -0.48 0.78
CA LEU A 302 -23.24 -1.04 -0.43
C LEU A 302 -24.00 -2.26 -1.00
N TRP A 303 -24.83 -2.91 -0.18
CA TRP A 303 -25.48 -4.18 -0.51
C TRP A 303 -27.01 -4.09 -0.64
N HIS A 304 -27.62 -2.95 -0.31
CA HIS A 304 -29.05 -2.75 -0.46
C HIS A 304 -29.32 -1.86 -1.69
N LYS A 305 -29.62 -2.52 -2.81
CA LYS A 305 -30.07 -1.94 -4.10
C LYS A 305 -29.10 -0.94 -4.77
N GLY A 306 -28.00 -1.48 -5.31
CA GLY A 306 -27.22 -0.84 -6.38
C GLY A 306 -26.14 0.12 -5.90
N ALA A 307 -24.96 0.07 -6.54
CA ALA A 307 -23.89 1.05 -6.36
C ALA A 307 -24.39 2.42 -6.87
N ASP A 308 -25.11 3.13 -6.01
CA ASP A 308 -25.67 4.42 -6.35
C ASP A 308 -24.54 5.43 -6.49
N ILE A 309 -24.46 6.06 -7.66
CA ILE A 309 -23.49 7.11 -7.97
C ILE A 309 -23.62 8.31 -7.02
N GLU A 310 -24.74 8.40 -6.30
CA GLU A 310 -25.02 9.44 -5.32
C GLU A 310 -24.01 9.44 -4.18
N ILE A 311 -23.57 8.26 -3.73
CA ILE A 311 -22.62 8.11 -2.62
C ILE A 311 -21.25 8.73 -2.99
N PRO A 312 -20.53 8.26 -4.04
CA PRO A 312 -19.24 8.83 -4.37
C PRO A 312 -19.33 10.31 -4.77
N VAL A 313 -20.46 10.74 -5.37
CA VAL A 313 -20.67 12.16 -5.68
C VAL A 313 -20.83 12.99 -4.41
N SER A 314 -21.56 12.49 -3.40
CA SER A 314 -21.68 13.16 -2.09
C SER A 314 -20.33 13.28 -1.39
N GLU A 315 -19.55 12.19 -1.36
CA GLU A 315 -18.20 12.19 -0.78
C GLU A 315 -17.26 13.17 -1.49
N MET A 316 -17.36 13.29 -2.82
CA MET A 316 -16.62 14.30 -3.58
C MET A 316 -17.02 15.73 -3.21
N PHE A 317 -18.31 16.00 -2.94
CA PHE A 317 -18.77 17.32 -2.50
C PHE A 317 -18.26 17.65 -1.08
N GLU A 318 -18.28 16.68 -0.17
CA GLU A 318 -17.77 16.84 1.18
C GLU A 318 -16.26 17.10 1.18
N LEU A 319 -15.50 16.30 0.43
CA LEU A 319 -14.07 16.48 0.28
C LEU A 319 -13.74 17.86 -0.31
N GLU A 320 -14.47 18.27 -1.35
CA GLU A 320 -14.29 19.60 -1.95
C GLU A 320 -14.58 20.73 -0.96
N GLN A 321 -15.60 20.58 -0.13
CA GLN A 321 -15.93 21.56 0.90
C GLN A 321 -14.81 21.69 1.92
N ARG A 322 -14.22 20.58 2.39
CA ARG A 322 -13.05 20.61 3.27
C ARG A 322 -11.85 21.27 2.63
N CYS A 323 -11.58 20.99 1.36
CA CYS A 323 -10.52 21.68 0.63
C CYS A 323 -10.74 23.19 0.56
N GLU A 324 -11.99 23.63 0.35
CA GLU A 324 -12.35 25.05 0.31
C GLU A 324 -12.16 25.74 1.67
N ASP A 325 -12.50 25.07 2.76
CA ASP A 325 -12.37 25.63 4.11
C ASP A 325 -10.90 25.91 4.46
N LEU A 326 -9.97 25.15 3.87
CA LEU A 326 -8.52 25.33 4.04
C LEU A 326 -7.87 26.27 3.01
N SER A 327 -8.22 26.14 1.73
CA SER A 327 -7.62 26.92 0.63
C SER A 327 -8.65 27.22 -0.45
N SER A 328 -8.75 28.49 -0.83
CA SER A 328 -9.68 28.93 -1.88
C SER A 328 -9.40 28.27 -3.24
N TRP A 329 -10.45 28.07 -4.05
CA TRP A 329 -10.33 27.47 -5.38
C TRP A 329 -9.47 28.31 -6.36
N LYS A 330 -8.30 27.80 -6.77
CA LYS A 330 -7.33 28.50 -7.65
C LYS A 330 -7.28 28.02 -9.10
N ILE A 331 -7.97 26.94 -9.46
CA ILE A 331 -7.89 26.37 -10.81
C ILE A 331 -8.44 27.37 -11.83
N VAL A 332 -7.60 27.76 -12.78
CA VAL A 332 -7.89 28.82 -13.78
C VAL A 332 -8.99 28.39 -14.76
N ASP A 333 -8.98 27.13 -15.15
CA ASP A 333 -9.81 26.63 -16.26
C ASP A 333 -11.26 26.32 -15.88
N THR A 334 -11.54 26.10 -14.59
CA THR A 334 -12.88 25.72 -14.13
C THR A 334 -13.14 26.37 -12.78
N THR A 335 -14.18 27.20 -12.70
CA THR A 335 -14.61 27.77 -11.42
C THR A 335 -15.21 26.69 -10.52
N ARG A 336 -15.07 26.83 -9.20
CA ARG A 336 -15.73 25.95 -8.22
C ARG A 336 -17.21 25.70 -8.52
N ASN A 337 -17.95 26.76 -8.83
CA ASN A 337 -19.37 26.68 -9.16
C ASN A 337 -19.63 25.90 -10.45
N GLN A 338 -18.76 26.01 -11.47
CA GLN A 338 -18.85 25.18 -12.67
C GLN A 338 -18.53 23.71 -12.38
N TRP A 339 -17.53 23.44 -11.53
CA TRP A 339 -17.21 22.08 -11.10
C TRP A 339 -18.41 21.45 -10.36
N LYS A 340 -18.99 22.13 -9.37
CA LYS A 340 -20.18 21.67 -8.64
C LYS A 340 -21.38 21.44 -9.55
N LYS A 341 -21.65 22.38 -10.47
CA LYS A 341 -22.72 22.23 -11.46
C LYS A 341 -22.49 21.05 -12.39
N SER A 342 -21.24 20.80 -12.79
CA SER A 342 -20.89 19.68 -13.66
C SER A 342 -21.07 18.34 -12.96
N LEU A 343 -20.69 18.28 -11.67
CA LEU A 343 -20.88 17.09 -10.83
C LEU A 343 -22.37 16.81 -10.60
N GLN A 344 -23.15 17.83 -10.24
CA GLN A 344 -24.60 17.73 -10.08
C GLN A 344 -25.28 17.35 -11.39
N TYR A 345 -24.85 17.93 -12.51
CA TYR A 345 -25.38 17.59 -13.83
C TYR A 345 -25.10 16.13 -14.20
N ALA A 346 -23.91 15.60 -13.90
CA ALA A 346 -23.60 14.19 -14.11
C ALA A 346 -24.48 13.27 -13.25
N LEU A 347 -24.74 13.66 -12.00
CA LEU A 347 -25.63 12.96 -11.08
C LEU A 347 -27.09 12.97 -11.57
N ASP A 348 -27.64 14.15 -11.88
CA ASP A 348 -29.01 14.32 -12.38
C ASP A 348 -29.22 13.57 -13.69
N TYR A 349 -28.20 13.60 -14.54
CA TYR A 349 -28.19 12.86 -15.80
C TYR A 349 -28.18 11.34 -15.55
N PHE A 350 -27.38 10.84 -14.60
CA PHE A 350 -27.44 9.45 -14.20
C PHE A 350 -28.84 9.08 -13.70
N LYS A 351 -29.43 9.83 -12.77
CA LYS A 351 -30.79 9.57 -12.22
C LYS A 351 -31.86 9.51 -13.31
N LYS A 352 -31.76 10.36 -14.34
CA LYS A 352 -32.67 10.35 -15.49
C LYS A 352 -32.45 9.12 -16.38
N SER A 353 -31.19 8.71 -16.59
CA SER A 353 -30.83 7.55 -17.42
C SER A 353 -31.04 6.20 -16.72
N SER A 354 -30.96 6.16 -15.38
CA SER A 354 -30.97 4.95 -14.56
C SER A 354 -32.38 4.49 -14.17
N LYS A 355 -33.42 5.05 -14.78
CA LYS A 355 -34.82 4.63 -14.61
C LYS A 355 -35.05 3.25 -15.25
N LEU A 356 -34.34 2.25 -14.74
CA LEU A 356 -34.63 0.84 -14.89
C LEU A 356 -35.96 0.63 -14.16
N MET A 357 -37.07 0.70 -14.90
CA MET A 357 -38.34 0.18 -14.44
C MET A 357 -38.18 -1.34 -14.23
N ILE A 358 -37.82 -1.74 -13.01
CA ILE A 358 -37.91 -3.13 -12.57
C ILE A 358 -39.31 -3.28 -11.98
N GLY A 359 -40.25 -3.58 -12.87
CA GLY A 359 -41.66 -3.83 -12.58
C GLY A 359 -42.39 -4.08 -13.90
N PRO A 360 -43.47 -4.88 -13.93
CA PRO A 360 -44.27 -5.00 -15.14
C PRO A 360 -44.68 -3.60 -15.56
N ASN A 361 -44.38 -3.22 -16.82
CA ASN A 361 -44.90 -2.00 -17.41
C ASN A 361 -46.41 -2.00 -17.21
N ARG A 362 -46.90 -1.32 -16.17
CA ARG A 362 -48.22 -0.74 -16.22
C ARG A 362 -48.06 0.33 -17.28
N VAL A 363 -48.35 -0.07 -18.52
CA VAL A 363 -48.71 0.86 -19.57
C VAL A 363 -49.89 1.59 -18.96
N ASP A 364 -49.64 2.77 -18.40
CA ASP A 364 -50.71 3.68 -18.01
C ASP A 364 -51.44 4.02 -19.31
N GLU A 365 -52.46 3.22 -19.63
CA GLU A 365 -53.43 3.47 -20.70
C GLU A 365 -54.17 4.81 -20.48
N GLU A 366 -53.96 5.48 -19.35
CA GLU A 366 -54.59 6.74 -19.00
C GLU A 366 -54.16 7.93 -19.87
N HIS A 367 -53.02 7.86 -20.58
CA HIS A 367 -52.63 8.95 -21.48
C HIS A 367 -53.18 8.85 -22.92
N ASN A 368 -53.84 7.74 -23.31
CA ASN A 368 -54.39 7.57 -24.65
C ASN A 368 -55.91 7.76 -24.78
N LEU A 369 -56.64 8.00 -23.67
CA LEU A 369 -58.10 8.24 -23.73
C LEU A 369 -58.53 9.68 -24.04
N ASN A 370 -57.61 10.66 -24.07
CA ASN A 370 -57.97 12.07 -24.32
C ASN A 370 -57.63 12.60 -25.72
N GLN A 371 -57.09 11.79 -26.64
CA GLN A 371 -56.80 12.24 -28.01
C GLN A 371 -57.85 11.85 -29.07
N SER A 372 -58.90 11.09 -28.73
CA SER A 372 -59.89 10.61 -29.72
C SER A 372 -61.21 11.40 -29.79
N LYS A 373 -61.38 12.50 -29.04
CA LYS A 373 -62.60 13.34 -29.13
C LYS A 373 -62.29 14.82 -29.21
N ARG A 374 -61.87 15.29 -30.38
CA ARG A 374 -62.11 16.67 -30.86
C ARG A 374 -61.82 16.80 -32.36
N ASN A 375 -62.69 16.18 -33.16
CA ASN A 375 -62.99 16.72 -34.49
C ASN A 375 -64.03 17.82 -34.32
N GLY A 376 -63.69 19.05 -34.68
CA GLY A 376 -64.68 20.09 -34.93
C GLY A 376 -64.24 21.52 -34.62
N ILE A 377 -64.00 22.27 -35.69
CA ILE A 377 -64.28 23.70 -35.88
C ILE A 377 -63.10 24.67 -35.62
N ASN A 378 -62.48 25.06 -36.75
CA ASN A 378 -62.06 26.40 -37.18
C ASN A 378 -61.63 27.43 -36.12
N GLY A 379 -60.40 27.92 -36.25
CA GLY A 379 -60.00 29.17 -35.61
C GLY A 379 -58.52 29.46 -35.68
N SER A 380 -58.12 30.15 -36.74
CA SER A 380 -56.83 30.81 -36.92
C SER A 380 -56.29 31.53 -35.67
N LYS A 381 -55.05 31.24 -35.29
CA LYS A 381 -53.98 32.24 -35.10
C LYS A 381 -52.68 31.52 -34.72
N GLN A 382 -51.73 31.55 -35.65
CA GLN A 382 -50.33 31.21 -35.43
C GLN A 382 -49.75 32.08 -34.31
N MET A 383 -49.18 31.44 -33.30
CA MET A 383 -48.15 32.00 -32.42
C MET A 383 -46.82 31.33 -32.81
N PRO A 384 -45.70 32.09 -32.85
CA PRO A 384 -44.42 31.59 -33.32
C PRO A 384 -43.83 30.60 -32.31
N GLY A 385 -43.20 29.56 -32.86
CA GLY A 385 -42.82 28.34 -32.16
C GLY A 385 -41.91 28.56 -30.97
N LYS A 386 -42.33 28.00 -29.83
CA LYS A 386 -41.39 27.34 -28.94
C LYS A 386 -41.01 26.03 -29.64
N GLU A 387 -39.86 26.01 -30.29
CA GLU A 387 -39.13 24.78 -30.57
C GLU A 387 -38.86 24.08 -29.23
N THR A 388 -39.82 23.28 -28.79
CA THR A 388 -39.52 22.15 -27.91
C THR A 388 -38.62 21.26 -28.74
N LEU A 389 -37.30 21.40 -28.53
CA LEU A 389 -36.29 20.41 -28.86
C LEU A 389 -36.74 19.11 -28.20
N LEU A 390 -37.57 18.36 -28.92
CA LEU A 390 -37.75 16.92 -28.76
C LEU A 390 -36.39 16.33 -29.11
N ILE A 391 -35.50 16.32 -28.12
CA ILE A 391 -34.33 15.47 -28.11
C ILE A 391 -34.92 14.07 -28.20
N ASN A 392 -34.91 13.49 -29.40
CA ASN A 392 -35.05 12.04 -29.57
C ASN A 392 -33.91 11.44 -28.74
N VAL A 393 -34.24 11.04 -27.51
CA VAL A 393 -33.37 10.26 -26.64
C VAL A 393 -33.40 8.84 -27.21
N ASP A 394 -32.77 8.69 -28.37
CA ASP A 394 -32.43 7.38 -28.89
C ASP A 394 -31.38 6.77 -27.95
N GLU A 395 -31.70 5.56 -27.50
CA GLU A 395 -30.77 4.51 -27.08
C GLU A 395 -29.90 4.77 -25.83
N ARG A 396 -30.37 4.24 -24.69
CA ARG A 396 -29.56 3.68 -23.58
C ARG A 396 -28.15 4.27 -23.49
N GLU A 397 -28.07 5.55 -23.14
CA GLU A 397 -26.78 6.18 -22.92
C GLU A 397 -26.06 5.42 -21.82
N LYS A 398 -24.94 4.80 -22.21
CA LYS A 398 -24.24 3.79 -21.40
C LYS A 398 -23.65 4.48 -20.17
N VAL A 399 -23.57 3.78 -19.05
CA VAL A 399 -22.82 4.15 -17.83
C VAL A 399 -21.45 4.76 -18.14
N SER A 400 -20.82 4.35 -19.24
CA SER A 400 -19.61 4.95 -19.80
C SER A 400 -19.68 6.47 -19.97
N SER A 401 -20.78 7.02 -20.49
CA SER A 401 -20.93 8.47 -20.73
C SER A 401 -20.91 9.28 -19.43
N VAL A 402 -21.56 8.76 -18.38
CA VAL A 402 -21.55 9.34 -17.03
C VAL A 402 -20.15 9.27 -16.44
N LEU A 403 -19.48 8.12 -16.57
CA LEU A 403 -18.10 7.95 -16.10
C LEU A 403 -17.14 8.92 -16.82
N GLU A 404 -17.25 9.11 -18.14
CA GLU A 404 -16.41 10.08 -18.86
C GLU A 404 -16.59 11.52 -18.36
N ARG A 405 -17.77 11.87 -17.85
CA ARG A 405 -18.02 13.19 -17.24
C ARG A 405 -17.47 13.29 -15.82
N LEU A 406 -17.51 12.21 -15.04
CA LEU A 406 -17.06 12.20 -13.65
C LEU A 406 -15.54 12.08 -13.50
N LYS A 407 -14.86 11.33 -14.38
CA LYS A 407 -13.40 11.16 -14.38
C LYS A 407 -12.61 12.47 -14.26
N PRO A 408 -12.81 13.49 -15.12
CA PRO A 408 -12.07 14.75 -15.01
C PRO A 408 -12.37 15.50 -13.71
N LEU A 409 -13.58 15.37 -13.16
CA LEU A 409 -13.95 16.02 -11.91
C LEU A 409 -13.20 15.43 -10.71
N VAL A 410 -13.03 14.11 -10.68
CA VAL A 410 -12.21 13.41 -9.67
C VAL A 410 -10.73 13.74 -9.81
N LEU A 411 -10.21 13.76 -11.05
CA LEU A 411 -8.80 14.15 -11.30
C LEU A 411 -8.52 15.59 -10.86
N ASN A 412 -9.46 16.52 -11.08
CA ASN A 412 -9.31 17.90 -10.61
C ASN A 412 -9.32 18.00 -9.07
N LEU A 413 -10.12 17.16 -8.41
CA LEU A 413 -10.19 17.13 -6.95
C LEU A 413 -8.90 16.55 -6.34
N GLU A 414 -8.38 15.44 -6.88
CA GLU A 414 -7.07 14.91 -6.49
C GLU A 414 -5.96 15.92 -6.72
N ALA A 415 -5.89 16.55 -7.90
CA ALA A 415 -4.86 17.54 -8.20
C ALA A 415 -4.87 18.70 -7.20
N ARG A 416 -6.05 19.12 -6.73
CA ARG A 416 -6.19 20.14 -5.70
C ARG A 416 -5.64 19.68 -4.34
N VAL A 417 -5.99 18.48 -3.90
CA VAL A 417 -5.45 17.91 -2.63
C VAL A 417 -3.93 17.76 -2.72
N PHE A 418 -3.42 17.32 -3.87
CA PHE A 418 -1.99 17.17 -4.17
C PHE A 418 -1.23 18.51 -4.20
N GLU A 419 -1.87 19.59 -4.66
CA GLU A 419 -1.34 20.95 -4.58
C GLU A 419 -1.28 21.43 -3.12
N MET A 420 -2.37 21.23 -2.36
CA MET A 420 -2.49 21.67 -0.97
C MET A 420 -1.48 20.98 -0.04
N SER A 421 -1.21 19.69 -0.25
CA SER A 421 -0.20 18.95 0.51
C SER A 421 1.24 19.44 0.24
N GLY A 422 1.45 20.18 -0.85
CA GLY A 422 2.78 20.62 -1.28
C GLY A 422 3.56 19.61 -2.10
N LEU A 423 3.01 18.40 -2.28
CA LEU A 423 3.61 17.34 -3.10
C LEU A 423 3.78 17.78 -4.55
N GLU A 424 2.84 18.56 -5.09
CA GLU A 424 2.94 19.07 -6.45
C GLU A 424 4.20 19.91 -6.67
N ASP A 425 4.53 20.77 -5.70
CA ASP A 425 5.72 21.60 -5.82
C ASP A 425 7.01 20.77 -5.76
N VAL A 426 7.04 19.73 -4.92
CA VAL A 426 8.18 18.81 -4.82
C VAL A 426 8.34 18.02 -6.11
N ALA A 427 7.26 17.45 -6.64
CA ALA A 427 7.26 16.74 -7.93
C ALA A 427 7.65 17.65 -9.10
N ARG A 428 7.13 18.89 -9.13
CA ARG A 428 7.49 19.89 -10.15
C ARG A 428 8.96 20.30 -10.06
N VAL A 429 9.49 20.46 -8.86
CA VAL A 429 10.91 20.77 -8.66
C VAL A 429 11.79 19.60 -9.10
N LYS A 430 11.44 18.36 -8.72
CA LYS A 430 12.16 17.15 -9.11
C LYS A 430 12.13 16.94 -10.63
N SER A 431 10.98 17.08 -11.28
CA SER A 431 10.87 16.97 -12.74
C SER A 431 11.71 18.02 -13.49
N ILE A 432 11.61 19.30 -13.12
CA ILE A 432 12.47 20.35 -13.71
C ILE A 432 13.94 20.05 -13.46
N ALA A 433 14.29 19.53 -12.29
CA ALA A 433 15.66 19.19 -11.97
C ALA A 433 16.18 18.01 -12.81
N LEU A 434 15.36 16.98 -13.02
CA LEU A 434 15.68 15.80 -13.85
C LEU A 434 15.89 16.18 -15.32
N ASP A 435 15.07 17.06 -15.88
CA ASP A 435 15.21 17.55 -17.27
C ASP A 435 16.54 18.29 -17.50
N ASN A 436 17.17 18.80 -16.43
CA ASN A 436 18.42 19.55 -16.47
C ASN A 436 19.64 18.74 -15.98
N VAL A 437 19.53 17.41 -15.93
CA VAL A 437 20.67 16.51 -15.77
C VAL A 437 21.43 16.46 -17.11
N SER A 438 22.07 17.57 -17.46
CA SER A 438 23.11 17.54 -18.48
C SER A 438 24.26 16.73 -17.90
N ILE A 439 24.45 15.51 -18.41
CA ILE A 439 25.59 14.64 -18.13
C ILE A 439 26.84 15.48 -18.38
N SER A 440 27.47 15.98 -17.31
CA SER A 440 28.79 16.58 -17.45
C SER A 440 29.70 15.43 -17.86
N SER A 441 30.09 15.40 -19.13
CA SER A 441 30.93 14.37 -19.76
C SER A 441 32.35 14.25 -19.16
N ASN A 442 32.58 14.82 -17.98
CA ASN A 442 33.86 14.90 -17.28
C ASN A 442 33.92 14.05 -16.01
N SER A 443 32.89 13.26 -15.68
CA SER A 443 33.03 12.24 -14.62
C SER A 443 33.83 11.07 -15.17
N ASP A 444 34.91 10.70 -14.50
CA ASP A 444 35.80 9.58 -14.87
C ASP A 444 35.01 8.35 -15.30
N GLY A 445 35.35 7.80 -16.48
CA GLY A 445 34.55 6.80 -17.19
C GLY A 445 34.37 5.44 -16.49
N SER A 446 34.92 5.26 -15.29
CA SER A 446 34.70 4.08 -14.44
C SER A 446 33.36 4.11 -13.70
N ASP A 447 32.97 5.27 -13.16
CA ASP A 447 31.75 5.37 -12.34
C ASP A 447 30.49 5.41 -13.19
N VAL A 448 30.60 5.99 -14.40
CA VAL A 448 29.53 5.94 -15.42
C VAL A 448 29.24 4.50 -15.83
N LYS A 449 30.24 3.62 -15.91
CA LYS A 449 30.02 2.20 -16.28
C LYS A 449 29.35 1.41 -15.14
N LYS A 450 29.74 1.65 -13.89
CA LYS A 450 29.14 1.00 -12.72
C LYS A 450 27.67 1.40 -12.56
N THR A 451 27.38 2.69 -12.66
CA THR A 451 26.00 3.22 -12.59
C THR A 451 25.13 2.73 -13.76
N HIS A 452 25.67 2.69 -14.98
CA HIS A 452 24.99 2.17 -16.17
C HIS A 452 24.66 0.67 -16.09
N ALA A 453 25.29 -0.09 -15.19
CA ALA A 453 25.02 -1.51 -14.94
C ALA A 453 24.06 -1.78 -13.76
N ALA A 454 23.72 -0.78 -12.95
CA ALA A 454 22.93 -0.98 -11.73
C ALA A 454 21.49 -1.46 -12.02
N TRP A 455 20.81 -0.90 -13.03
CA TRP A 455 19.48 -1.37 -13.44
C TRP A 455 19.53 -2.79 -14.00
N LYS A 456 20.62 -3.14 -14.70
CA LYS A 456 20.83 -4.48 -15.25
C LYS A 456 20.92 -5.52 -14.14
N LYS A 457 21.66 -5.22 -13.05
CA LYS A 457 21.74 -6.06 -11.85
C LYS A 457 20.36 -6.28 -11.22
N LYS A 458 19.55 -5.22 -11.11
CA LYS A 458 18.17 -5.34 -10.59
C LYS A 458 17.30 -6.23 -11.46
N ILE A 459 17.28 -6.03 -12.77
CA ILE A 459 16.50 -6.89 -13.68
C ILE A 459 17.02 -8.33 -13.69
N ALA A 460 18.34 -8.54 -13.63
CA ALA A 460 18.97 -9.86 -13.56
C ALA A 460 18.58 -10.63 -12.29
N SER A 461 18.37 -9.94 -11.17
CA SER A 461 17.91 -10.57 -9.92
C SER A 461 16.57 -11.31 -10.08
N MET A 462 15.74 -10.94 -11.07
CA MET A 462 14.51 -11.67 -11.36
C MET A 462 14.74 -13.08 -11.92
N ARG A 463 15.94 -13.41 -12.43
CA ARG A 463 16.26 -14.76 -12.96
C ARG A 463 16.26 -15.80 -11.84
N MET A 464 16.75 -15.43 -10.66
CA MET A 464 16.83 -16.29 -9.49
C MET A 464 15.68 -15.97 -8.54
N PRO A 465 14.60 -16.76 -8.49
CA PRO A 465 13.59 -16.59 -7.45
C PRO A 465 14.22 -16.91 -6.10
N THR A 466 14.70 -15.90 -5.38
CA THR A 466 15.17 -16.11 -4.02
C THR A 466 13.95 -16.44 -3.17
N ALA A 467 13.99 -17.55 -2.44
CA ALA A 467 12.88 -18.02 -1.61
C ALA A 467 12.43 -16.99 -0.54
N ASN A 468 13.24 -15.95 -0.31
CA ASN A 468 13.00 -14.87 0.64
C ASN A 468 12.61 -13.53 -0.02
N SER A 469 12.61 -13.39 -1.35
CA SER A 469 12.19 -12.13 -1.98
C SER A 469 10.68 -11.98 -1.89
N ARG A 470 10.22 -11.21 -0.90
CA ARG A 470 8.83 -10.72 -0.83
C ARG A 470 8.50 -9.73 -1.96
N ARG A 471 9.51 -9.19 -2.66
CA ARG A 471 9.34 -8.23 -3.76
C ARG A 471 8.91 -8.95 -5.04
N GLY A 472 7.80 -8.50 -5.62
CA GLY A 472 7.29 -9.03 -6.89
C GLY A 472 8.08 -8.50 -8.10
N PRO A 473 7.92 -9.11 -9.29
CA PRO A 473 8.52 -8.59 -10.53
C PRO A 473 8.20 -7.11 -10.80
N ARG A 474 7.01 -6.63 -10.38
CA ARG A 474 6.61 -5.21 -10.46
C ARG A 474 7.61 -4.30 -9.76
N ASP A 475 7.89 -4.56 -8.49
CA ASP A 475 8.72 -3.69 -7.66
C ASP A 475 10.15 -3.64 -8.20
N ILE A 476 10.67 -4.78 -8.67
CA ILE A 476 11.99 -4.88 -9.29
C ILE A 476 12.05 -4.08 -10.60
N ILE A 477 11.00 -4.12 -11.41
CA ILE A 477 10.92 -3.34 -12.66
C ILE A 477 10.82 -1.84 -12.34
N ILE A 478 10.03 -1.42 -11.34
CA ILE A 478 9.93 0.00 -10.92
C ILE A 478 11.29 0.51 -10.44
N GLU A 479 11.98 -0.26 -9.58
CA GLU A 479 13.31 0.10 -9.09
C GLU A 479 14.32 0.24 -10.24
N ALA A 480 14.27 -0.67 -11.22
CA ALA A 480 15.11 -0.57 -12.42
C ALA A 480 14.76 0.63 -13.31
N ILE A 481 13.48 1.01 -13.41
CA ILE A 481 13.04 2.22 -14.13
C ILE A 481 13.61 3.47 -13.45
N ASN A 482 13.58 3.53 -12.11
CA ASN A 482 14.10 4.67 -11.36
C ASN A 482 15.61 4.81 -11.56
N ILE A 483 16.37 3.70 -11.44
CA ILE A 483 17.82 3.68 -11.69
C ILE A 483 18.13 4.08 -13.15
N ALA A 484 17.36 3.60 -14.12
CA ALA A 484 17.55 3.99 -15.53
C ALA A 484 17.25 5.49 -15.77
N CYS A 485 16.22 6.04 -15.12
CA CYS A 485 15.88 7.46 -15.18
C CYS A 485 16.98 8.33 -14.54
N GLU A 486 17.48 7.95 -13.37
CA GLU A 486 18.57 8.65 -12.67
C GLU A 486 19.84 8.71 -13.52
N ASN A 487 20.10 7.66 -14.30
CA ASN A 487 21.24 7.57 -15.22
C ASN A 487 20.99 8.22 -16.60
N GLY A 488 19.85 8.89 -16.81
CA GLY A 488 19.51 9.53 -18.09
C GLY A 488 19.25 8.55 -19.25
N GLN A 489 18.94 7.29 -18.97
CA GLN A 489 18.70 6.25 -19.97
C GLN A 489 17.21 6.19 -20.38
N GLU A 490 16.71 7.26 -21.00
CA GLU A 490 15.28 7.40 -21.37
C GLU A 490 14.76 6.25 -22.24
N LYS A 491 15.60 5.71 -23.14
CA LYS A 491 15.23 4.58 -24.00
C LYS A 491 14.95 3.32 -23.16
N ILE A 492 15.82 3.01 -22.20
CA ILE A 492 15.69 1.83 -21.33
C ILE A 492 14.50 2.02 -20.39
N SER A 493 14.34 3.20 -19.78
CA SER A 493 13.20 3.47 -18.89
C SER A 493 11.87 3.37 -19.63
N SER A 494 11.79 3.84 -20.88
CA SER A 494 10.61 3.68 -21.73
C SER A 494 10.30 2.20 -22.06
N GLU A 495 11.32 1.40 -22.39
CA GLU A 495 11.16 -0.04 -22.66
C GLU A 495 10.73 -0.81 -21.40
N LEU A 496 11.33 -0.52 -20.24
CA LEU A 496 10.96 -1.11 -18.95
C LEU A 496 9.54 -0.70 -18.52
N ARG A 497 9.12 0.55 -18.76
CA ARG A 497 7.71 0.97 -18.57
C ARG A 497 6.77 0.17 -19.50
N GLY A 498 7.22 -0.17 -20.70
CA GLY A 498 6.53 -1.10 -21.59
C GLY A 498 6.35 -2.49 -20.98
N ALA A 499 7.41 -3.05 -20.39
CA ALA A 499 7.34 -4.32 -19.66
C ALA A 499 6.44 -4.25 -18.43
N LEU A 500 6.47 -3.14 -17.67
CA LEU A 500 5.62 -2.90 -16.51
C LEU A 500 4.14 -2.86 -16.87
N LYS A 501 3.77 -2.30 -18.04
CA LYS A 501 2.38 -2.30 -18.53
C LYS A 501 1.83 -3.72 -18.74
N LEU A 502 2.68 -4.71 -18.98
CA LEU A 502 2.29 -6.13 -19.12
C LEU A 502 2.01 -6.80 -17.77
N HIS A 503 2.28 -6.14 -16.64
CA HIS A 503 2.08 -6.70 -15.29
C HIS A 503 0.60 -6.82 -14.87
N ARG A 504 -0.37 -6.34 -15.66
CA ARG A 504 -1.79 -6.33 -15.26
C ARG A 504 -2.43 -7.73 -15.20
N THR A 505 -3.19 -7.97 -14.12
CA THR A 505 -4.06 -9.13 -13.77
C THR A 505 -3.51 -10.52 -14.11
N GLY A 506 -2.79 -11.13 -13.16
CA GLY A 506 -2.47 -12.57 -13.14
C GLY A 506 -1.27 -13.02 -13.98
N ASN A 507 -0.58 -12.08 -14.64
CA ASN A 507 0.40 -12.36 -15.68
C ASN A 507 1.80 -11.77 -15.39
N SER A 508 2.23 -11.78 -14.13
CA SER A 508 3.57 -11.32 -13.69
C SER A 508 4.73 -11.97 -14.45
N VAL A 509 4.50 -13.17 -14.99
CA VAL A 509 5.43 -13.91 -15.86
C VAL A 509 5.73 -13.15 -17.17
N TYR A 510 4.75 -12.49 -17.77
CA TYR A 510 4.94 -11.74 -19.03
C TYR A 510 5.72 -10.45 -18.81
N ALA A 511 5.43 -9.72 -17.73
CA ALA A 511 6.21 -8.55 -17.32
C ALA A 511 7.67 -8.94 -17.03
N LYS A 512 7.89 -10.03 -16.28
CA LYS A 512 9.22 -10.59 -16.03
C LYS A 512 9.94 -10.94 -17.34
N LYS A 513 9.26 -11.64 -18.27
CA LYS A 513 9.85 -12.03 -19.56
C LYS A 513 10.24 -10.82 -20.41
N ALA A 514 9.34 -9.83 -20.53
CA ALA A 514 9.60 -8.61 -21.28
C ALA A 514 10.73 -7.79 -20.65
N ALA A 515 10.78 -7.69 -19.32
CA ALA A 515 11.88 -6.99 -18.64
C ALA A 515 13.24 -7.69 -18.86
N LEU A 516 13.26 -9.03 -18.81
CA LEU A 516 14.47 -9.80 -19.15
C LEU A 516 14.86 -9.69 -20.63
N GLU A 517 13.90 -9.48 -21.53
CA GLU A 517 14.16 -9.19 -22.95
C GLU A 517 14.81 -7.81 -23.13
N VAL A 518 14.34 -6.79 -22.41
CA VAL A 518 15.02 -5.48 -22.34
C VAL A 518 16.45 -5.65 -21.86
N LEU A 519 16.68 -6.44 -20.80
CA LEU A 519 18.03 -6.72 -20.31
C LEU A 519 18.92 -7.34 -21.41
N ASN A 520 18.42 -8.34 -22.13
CA ASN A 520 19.18 -9.02 -23.19
C ASN A 520 19.44 -8.09 -24.39
N ASN A 521 18.47 -7.26 -24.78
CA ASN A 521 18.58 -6.32 -25.90
C ASN A 521 19.63 -5.22 -25.66
N HIS A 522 19.90 -4.88 -24.40
CA HIS A 522 20.91 -3.90 -24.01
C HIS A 522 22.22 -4.54 -23.54
N GLY A 523 22.55 -5.74 -24.05
CA GLY A 523 23.83 -6.40 -23.84
C GLY A 523 23.91 -7.31 -22.62
N GLY A 524 22.77 -7.71 -22.05
CA GLY A 524 22.70 -8.66 -20.94
C GLY A 524 23.28 -8.13 -19.62
N TYR A 525 23.29 -9.02 -18.62
CA TYR A 525 24.07 -8.89 -17.39
C TYR A 525 24.94 -10.14 -17.32
N ASP A 526 26.23 -9.97 -17.64
CA ASP A 526 27.24 -10.99 -17.39
C ASP A 526 27.50 -10.94 -15.89
N ASP A 527 26.98 -11.92 -15.17
CA ASP A 527 27.18 -12.02 -13.72
C ASP A 527 28.69 -12.12 -13.50
N PRO A 528 29.35 -11.16 -12.84
CA PRO A 528 30.80 -11.19 -12.67
C PRO A 528 31.27 -12.31 -11.72
N MET A 529 30.41 -13.26 -11.37
CA MET A 529 30.62 -14.29 -10.35
C MET A 529 30.57 -15.72 -10.92
N GLU A 530 31.58 -16.07 -11.71
CA GLU A 530 32.11 -17.45 -11.71
C GLU A 530 33.61 -17.51 -11.38
N GLY A 531 34.23 -16.43 -10.86
CA GLY A 531 35.68 -16.52 -10.62
C GLY A 531 36.40 -15.39 -9.87
N ASP A 532 35.84 -14.81 -8.82
CA ASP A 532 36.66 -14.19 -7.75
C ASP A 532 35.80 -13.97 -6.50
N ASP A 533 35.87 -14.95 -5.58
CA ASP A 533 35.10 -15.01 -4.32
C ASP A 533 35.78 -14.26 -3.15
N ASP A 534 36.82 -13.45 -3.38
CA ASP A 534 37.72 -13.03 -2.29
C ASP A 534 37.98 -11.53 -2.11
N ASP A 535 37.27 -10.61 -2.79
CA ASP A 535 37.41 -9.17 -2.48
C ASP A 535 36.13 -8.56 -1.89
N GLU A 536 36.25 -8.26 -0.60
CA GLU A 536 35.46 -7.37 0.25
C GLU A 536 34.52 -6.43 -0.51
N THR A 537 33.22 -6.76 -0.48
CA THR A 537 32.20 -5.72 -0.64
C THR A 537 31.67 -5.37 0.74
N ASP A 538 32.33 -4.38 1.34
CA ASP A 538 31.67 -3.26 2.02
C ASP A 538 30.64 -2.64 1.06
N THR A 539 29.60 -3.41 0.76
CA THR A 539 28.31 -2.83 0.46
C THR A 539 27.79 -2.44 1.82
N GLU A 540 28.11 -1.19 2.20
CA GLU A 540 27.33 -0.42 3.16
C GLU A 540 25.87 -0.74 2.87
N THR A 541 25.36 -1.62 3.73
CA THR A 541 23.94 -1.84 3.86
C THR A 541 23.48 -0.53 4.44
N ASN A 542 23.10 0.39 3.55
CA ASN A 542 22.22 1.49 3.88
C ASN A 542 21.06 0.84 4.60
N SER A 543 21.15 0.90 5.92
CA SER A 543 20.14 0.57 6.89
C SER A 543 19.10 1.65 6.69
N ILE A 544 18.32 1.49 5.62
CA ILE A 544 17.02 2.12 5.52
C ILE A 544 16.27 1.56 6.72
N ALA A 545 16.18 2.45 7.70
CA ALA A 545 15.50 2.28 8.96
C ALA A 545 14.15 1.60 8.76
N GLU A 546 13.73 0.89 9.81
CA GLU A 546 12.37 0.44 10.04
C GLU A 546 11.35 1.44 9.50
N VAL A 547 10.86 1.21 8.28
CA VAL A 547 9.74 1.96 7.72
C VAL A 547 8.49 1.43 8.40
N ASP A 548 8.10 2.15 9.45
CA ASP A 548 6.78 2.24 10.08
C ASP A 548 5.84 1.03 9.94
N ASP A 549 5.87 0.18 10.96
CA ASP A 549 4.85 -0.83 11.29
C ASP A 549 3.50 -0.19 11.75
N LEU A 550 3.30 1.12 11.56
CA LEU A 550 2.12 1.85 12.05
C LEU A 550 0.91 1.81 11.11
N ASN A 551 1.01 1.25 9.90
CA ASN A 551 -0.07 1.30 8.91
C ASN A 551 -1.04 0.09 8.91
N LEU A 552 -1.03 -0.73 9.98
CA LEU A 552 -1.84 -1.96 10.08
C LEU A 552 -3.35 -1.74 10.30
N ASN A 553 -3.81 -0.51 10.54
CA ASN A 553 -5.24 -0.21 10.67
C ASN A 553 -5.96 -0.03 9.32
N ASN A 554 -5.23 0.13 8.21
CA ASN A 554 -5.78 0.25 6.86
C ASN A 554 -6.23 -1.10 6.25
N ASP A 555 -6.01 -2.21 6.95
CA ASP A 555 -6.31 -3.56 6.44
C ASP A 555 -7.82 -3.90 6.47
N ILE A 556 -8.65 -3.10 7.15
CA ILE A 556 -10.10 -3.33 7.19
C ILE A 556 -10.76 -2.88 5.86
N MET A 557 -10.32 -1.77 5.26
CA MET A 557 -10.85 -1.30 3.96
C MET A 557 -10.21 -2.00 2.75
N SER A 558 -9.01 -2.53 2.95
CA SER A 558 -8.27 -3.38 2.00
C SER A 558 -9.06 -4.63 1.57
N THR A 559 -10.01 -5.11 2.38
CA THR A 559 -10.72 -6.37 2.10
C THR A 559 -11.87 -6.29 1.08
N MET A 560 -12.30 -5.09 0.64
CA MET A 560 -13.48 -4.91 -0.22
C MET A 560 -13.22 -4.29 -1.60
N LEU A 561 -12.02 -3.75 -1.83
CA LEU A 561 -11.63 -3.15 -3.10
C LEU A 561 -11.07 -4.23 -4.05
N SER A 562 -11.31 -4.11 -5.36
CA SER A 562 -10.62 -4.96 -6.33
C SER A 562 -9.12 -4.87 -6.09
N THR A 563 -8.35 -5.95 -6.25
CA THR A 563 -6.87 -5.92 -6.09
C THR A 563 -6.23 -4.79 -6.91
N ASP A 564 -6.81 -4.46 -8.06
CA ASP A 564 -6.45 -3.30 -8.89
C ASP A 564 -6.64 -1.93 -8.21
N ALA A 565 -7.62 -1.77 -7.32
CA ALA A 565 -7.88 -0.51 -6.60
C ALA A 565 -6.98 -0.38 -5.36
N LEU A 566 -6.63 -1.50 -4.74
CA LEU A 566 -5.57 -1.58 -3.73
C LEU A 566 -4.19 -1.25 -4.30
N GLU A 567 -3.87 -1.76 -5.49
CA GLU A 567 -2.63 -1.38 -6.21
C GLU A 567 -2.60 0.12 -6.57
N LEU A 568 -3.74 0.81 -6.51
CA LEU A 568 -3.90 2.23 -6.79
C LEU A 568 -4.07 3.09 -5.52
N SER A 569 -3.83 2.53 -4.33
CA SER A 569 -3.86 3.24 -3.04
C SER A 569 -2.63 4.14 -2.79
N GLY A 570 -2.09 4.71 -3.85
CA GLY A 570 -0.96 5.62 -3.80
C GLY A 570 -1.26 6.91 -4.54
N CYS A 571 -2.52 7.33 -4.56
CA CYS A 571 -2.94 8.47 -5.37
C CYS A 571 -2.35 9.78 -4.85
N LEU A 572 -2.06 9.85 -3.56
CA LEU A 572 -1.44 11.00 -2.89
C LEU A 572 -0.07 10.67 -2.29
N ASN A 573 0.59 9.61 -2.76
CA ASN A 573 1.97 9.32 -2.35
C ASN A 573 2.99 10.17 -3.11
N ILE A 574 4.16 10.38 -2.49
CA ILE A 574 5.30 11.17 -3.02
C ILE A 574 5.85 10.58 -4.33
N ASP A 575 5.64 9.28 -4.56
CA ASP A 575 6.14 8.61 -5.75
C ASP A 575 5.31 8.97 -6.99
N ASP A 576 5.89 9.78 -7.89
CA ASP A 576 5.30 10.19 -9.18
C ASP A 576 4.77 9.01 -10.00
N SER A 577 5.37 7.82 -9.83
CA SER A 577 4.91 6.61 -10.51
C SER A 577 3.54 6.14 -10.00
N ALA A 578 3.29 6.19 -8.69
CA ALA A 578 2.03 5.81 -8.08
C ALA A 578 0.90 6.78 -8.48
N ARG A 579 1.17 8.08 -8.48
CA ARG A 579 0.23 9.09 -8.97
C ARG A 579 -0.12 8.89 -10.44
N THR A 580 0.88 8.61 -11.28
CA THR A 580 0.66 8.33 -12.71
C THR A 580 -0.20 7.08 -12.91
N ASP A 581 0.04 6.03 -12.14
CA ASP A 581 -0.77 4.81 -12.15
C ASP A 581 -2.22 5.09 -11.72
N TRP A 582 -2.42 5.90 -10.68
CA TRP A 582 -3.76 6.32 -10.25
C TRP A 582 -4.51 7.13 -11.31
N ILE A 583 -3.87 8.15 -11.91
CA ILE A 583 -4.47 8.94 -13.00
C ILE A 583 -4.88 8.02 -14.16
N ASN A 584 -4.02 7.07 -14.52
CA ASN A 584 -4.32 6.08 -15.54
C ASN A 584 -5.44 5.11 -15.11
N GLY A 585 -5.51 4.76 -13.83
CA GLY A 585 -6.56 3.96 -13.22
C GLY A 585 -7.94 4.63 -13.35
N VAL A 586 -8.05 5.91 -13.00
CA VAL A 586 -9.28 6.71 -13.16
C VAL A 586 -9.66 6.83 -14.63
N ARG A 587 -8.71 7.20 -15.50
CA ARG A 587 -8.95 7.34 -16.95
C ARG A 587 -9.42 6.05 -17.60
N SER A 588 -8.82 4.92 -17.22
CA SER A 588 -9.15 3.60 -17.78
C SER A 588 -10.36 2.92 -17.12
N CYS A 589 -10.98 3.55 -16.11
CA CYS A 589 -12.14 3.00 -15.42
C CYS A 589 -13.35 2.87 -16.36
N LYS A 590 -13.96 1.68 -16.40
CA LYS A 590 -15.12 1.37 -17.26
C LYS A 590 -16.39 1.01 -16.48
N THR A 591 -16.28 0.78 -15.18
CA THR A 591 -17.39 0.32 -14.34
C THR A 591 -17.62 1.29 -13.19
N LEU A 592 -18.89 1.47 -12.81
CA LEU A 592 -19.26 2.35 -11.71
C LEU A 592 -18.71 1.86 -10.37
N SER A 593 -18.66 0.54 -10.17
CA SER A 593 -18.06 -0.06 -8.97
C SER A 593 -16.57 0.27 -8.82
N ARG A 594 -15.79 0.16 -9.90
CA ARG A 594 -14.37 0.51 -9.89
C ARG A 594 -14.17 2.03 -9.70
N PHE A 595 -15.03 2.84 -10.29
CA PHE A 595 -14.97 4.28 -10.11
C PHE A 595 -15.26 4.68 -8.66
N SER A 596 -16.30 4.11 -8.06
CA SER A 596 -16.66 4.35 -6.66
C SER A 596 -15.54 3.92 -5.71
N ALA A 597 -14.93 2.76 -5.96
CA ALA A 597 -13.75 2.30 -5.24
C ALA A 597 -12.56 3.28 -5.30
N LEU A 598 -12.30 3.88 -6.47
CA LEU A 598 -11.22 4.86 -6.64
C LEU A 598 -11.54 6.20 -5.95
N VAL A 599 -12.79 6.66 -6.01
CA VAL A 599 -13.24 7.88 -5.32
C VAL A 599 -13.13 7.70 -3.81
N PHE A 600 -13.62 6.57 -3.30
CA PHE A 600 -13.57 6.27 -1.89
C PHE A 600 -12.13 6.23 -1.36
N ASN A 601 -11.22 5.60 -2.09
CA ASN A 601 -9.80 5.59 -1.73
C ASN A 601 -9.18 6.99 -1.75
N LEU A 602 -9.49 7.80 -2.77
CA LEU A 602 -9.07 9.20 -2.81
C LEU A 602 -9.59 9.97 -1.59
N VAL A 603 -10.87 9.81 -1.25
CA VAL A 603 -11.51 10.49 -0.11
C VAL A 603 -10.84 10.08 1.20
N HIS A 604 -10.53 8.80 1.38
CA HIS A 604 -9.83 8.31 2.55
C HIS A 604 -8.44 8.93 2.70
N GLU A 605 -7.57 8.78 1.69
CA GLU A 605 -6.20 9.35 1.72
C GLU A 605 -6.22 10.87 1.85
N SER A 606 -7.15 11.54 1.15
CA SER A 606 -7.28 12.99 1.22
C SER A 606 -7.71 13.44 2.61
N ASN A 607 -8.62 12.72 3.27
CA ASN A 607 -9.07 13.10 4.62
C ASN A 607 -7.94 12.98 5.66
N GLU A 608 -7.07 11.99 5.56
CA GLU A 608 -5.88 11.89 6.44
C GLU A 608 -4.97 13.12 6.25
N ILE A 609 -4.68 13.47 5.00
CA ILE A 609 -3.86 14.65 4.68
C ILE A 609 -4.54 15.93 5.14
N LEU A 610 -5.82 16.13 4.86
CA LEU A 610 -6.54 17.35 5.22
C LEU A 610 -6.66 17.51 6.74
N ASN A 611 -6.86 16.42 7.50
CA ASN A 611 -6.82 16.46 8.97
C ASN A 611 -5.45 16.96 9.47
N GLU A 612 -4.36 16.43 8.90
CA GLU A 612 -3.01 16.86 9.27
C GLU A 612 -2.77 18.34 8.90
N LEU A 613 -3.26 18.80 7.73
CA LEU A 613 -3.17 20.20 7.34
C LEU A 613 -3.98 21.13 8.25
N GLU A 614 -5.17 20.71 8.68
CA GLU A 614 -6.00 21.43 9.67
C GLU A 614 -5.25 21.58 11.01
N GLU A 615 -4.69 20.49 11.54
CA GLU A 615 -3.90 20.52 12.78
C GLU A 615 -2.66 21.42 12.67
N ARG A 616 -1.95 21.34 11.53
CA ARG A 616 -0.77 22.19 11.25
C ARG A 616 -1.16 23.67 11.09
N ASN A 617 -2.34 23.97 10.52
CA ASN A 617 -2.86 25.34 10.39
C ASN A 617 -3.27 25.92 11.75
N GLU A 618 -3.96 25.13 12.59
CA GLU A 618 -4.27 25.56 13.96
C GLU A 618 -3.00 25.83 14.78
N THR A 619 -1.99 24.96 14.63
CA THR A 619 -0.69 25.12 15.28
C THR A 619 0.01 26.40 14.80
N PHE A 620 -0.10 26.70 13.51
CA PHE A 620 0.45 27.92 12.93
C PHE A 620 -0.20 29.19 13.47
N LEU A 621 -1.54 29.23 13.55
CA LEU A 621 -2.26 30.37 14.13
C LEU A 621 -1.92 30.58 15.62
N LYS A 622 -1.78 29.50 16.39
CA LYS A 622 -1.32 29.56 17.79
C LYS A 622 0.13 30.09 17.89
N ALA A 623 1.00 29.65 16.98
CA ALA A 623 2.39 30.10 16.92
C ALA A 623 2.52 31.60 16.59
N ILE A 624 1.68 32.12 15.69
CA ILE A 624 1.63 33.57 15.40
C ILE A 624 1.28 34.35 16.67
N GLY A 625 0.23 33.98 17.38
CA GLY A 625 -0.17 34.66 18.62
C GLY A 625 0.93 34.66 19.68
N ASP A 626 1.65 33.55 19.83
CA ASP A 626 2.79 33.50 20.75
C ASP A 626 4.00 34.33 20.27
N TRP A 627 4.21 34.48 18.97
CA TRP A 627 5.28 35.35 18.46
C TRP A 627 4.92 36.84 18.58
N GLU A 628 3.65 37.20 18.42
CA GLU A 628 3.13 38.56 18.68
C GLU A 628 3.30 38.94 20.16
N ASP A 629 2.94 38.05 21.09
CA ASP A 629 3.13 38.23 22.53
C ASP A 629 4.61 38.47 22.89
N ASN A 630 5.54 37.76 22.26
CA ASN A 630 6.98 37.86 22.52
C ASN A 630 7.63 39.12 21.91
N ARG A 631 6.95 39.82 21.00
CA ARG A 631 7.46 41.06 20.36
C ARG A 631 7.65 42.20 21.39
N CYS A 632 6.91 42.18 22.49
CA CYS A 632 6.96 43.20 23.54
C CYS A 632 8.21 43.13 24.44
N ASP A 633 8.96 42.01 24.45
CA ASP A 633 9.99 41.77 25.49
C ASP A 633 11.44 42.03 25.02
N SER A 634 11.74 42.16 23.71
CA SER A 634 13.12 41.95 23.24
C SER A 634 14.01 43.17 23.04
N ASP A 635 13.50 44.37 22.75
CA ASP A 635 14.39 45.44 22.26
C ASP A 635 14.57 46.62 23.24
N ASP A 636 13.58 46.95 24.09
CA ASP A 636 13.69 48.09 25.03
C ASP A 636 13.70 47.70 26.54
N GLU A 637 13.14 46.54 26.93
CA GLU A 637 12.99 46.20 28.36
C GLU A 637 14.20 45.48 28.99
N GLN A 638 15.16 44.97 28.19
CA GLN A 638 16.42 44.43 28.72
C GLN A 638 17.36 45.52 29.26
N ALA A 639 17.14 46.79 28.90
CA ALA A 639 17.92 47.92 29.42
C ALA A 639 17.42 48.42 30.80
N LEU A 640 16.15 48.20 31.17
CA LEU A 640 15.54 48.78 32.38
C LEU A 640 15.15 47.77 33.48
N SER A 641 15.15 46.47 33.21
CA SER A 641 14.63 45.45 34.13
C SER A 641 15.64 44.89 35.16
N LYS A 642 16.86 45.44 35.27
CA LYS A 642 17.87 45.01 36.27
C LYS A 642 17.52 45.30 37.75
N SER A 643 16.39 45.92 38.08
CA SER A 643 16.19 46.51 39.43
C SER A 643 15.08 45.92 40.32
N ARG A 644 14.16 45.04 39.88
CA ARG A 644 13.06 44.60 40.77
C ARG A 644 12.89 43.10 40.89
N LYS A 645 13.39 42.57 42.01
CA LYS A 645 13.01 41.29 42.63
C LYS A 645 11.48 41.23 42.80
N ARG A 646 10.75 40.68 41.82
CA ARG A 646 9.31 40.40 41.96
C ARG A 646 9.03 38.90 41.88
N LYS A 647 8.12 38.50 42.76
CA LYS A 647 7.69 37.15 43.12
C LYS A 647 7.50 36.22 41.92
N LYS A 648 8.05 35.01 42.02
CA LYS A 648 7.73 33.84 41.18
C LYS A 648 6.21 33.63 41.13
N LYS A 649 5.54 34.18 40.11
CA LYS A 649 4.26 33.63 39.65
C LYS A 649 4.61 32.38 38.84
N THR A 650 3.95 31.28 39.14
CA THR A 650 4.01 30.00 38.42
C THR A 650 3.63 30.23 36.95
N ARG A 651 4.64 30.56 36.14
CA ARG A 651 4.52 30.72 34.69
C ARG A 651 4.22 29.32 34.15
N ARG A 652 2.96 29.07 33.76
CA ARG A 652 2.59 27.91 32.93
C ARG A 652 3.63 27.83 31.82
N GLN A 653 4.26 26.67 31.64
CA GLN A 653 5.17 26.42 30.54
C GLN A 653 4.34 26.59 29.26
N LYS A 654 4.33 27.79 28.68
CA LYS A 654 3.82 27.97 27.32
C LYS A 654 4.71 27.13 26.41
N GLU A 655 4.09 26.27 25.61
CA GLU A 655 4.78 25.52 24.57
C GLU A 655 5.53 26.54 23.70
N LYS A 656 6.86 26.39 23.59
CA LYS A 656 7.64 27.30 22.78
C LYS A 656 7.57 26.82 21.33
N TYR A 657 6.78 27.51 20.51
CA TYR A 657 6.80 27.31 19.05
C TYR A 657 8.15 27.76 18.49
N THR A 658 8.96 26.78 18.07
CA THR A 658 10.29 26.99 17.48
C THR A 658 10.18 27.05 15.95
N SER A 659 11.30 27.33 15.28
CA SER A 659 11.35 27.31 13.81
C SER A 659 11.18 25.89 13.23
N LEU A 660 11.29 24.85 14.07
CA LEU A 660 11.07 23.44 13.74
C LEU A 660 9.59 23.03 13.76
N THR A 661 8.70 23.87 14.28
CA THR A 661 7.27 23.55 14.33
C THR A 661 6.74 23.42 12.90
N LYS A 662 6.25 22.23 12.56
CA LYS A 662 5.58 21.98 11.29
C LYS A 662 4.30 22.79 11.23
N VAL A 663 4.19 23.63 10.21
CA VAL A 663 3.07 24.54 10.02
C VAL A 663 2.57 24.42 8.59
N TRP A 664 1.30 24.78 8.40
CA TRP A 664 0.70 24.86 7.08
C TRP A 664 -0.11 26.15 6.97
N THR A 665 -0.07 26.76 5.79
CA THR A 665 -0.88 27.92 5.43
C THR A 665 -1.01 27.97 3.92
N ASP A 666 -2.11 28.55 3.43
CA ASP A 666 -2.29 28.71 1.99
C ASP A 666 -1.27 29.71 1.43
N THR A 667 -0.39 29.23 0.55
CA THR A 667 0.70 30.04 -0.02
C THR A 667 0.71 30.01 -1.54
N LYS A 668 1.39 31.00 -2.11
CA LYS A 668 1.78 31.06 -3.51
C LYS A 668 3.30 30.94 -3.63
N THR A 669 3.72 30.05 -4.52
CA THR A 669 5.11 29.83 -4.88
C THR A 669 5.71 31.08 -5.51
N THR A 670 6.79 31.64 -4.94
CA THR A 670 7.57 32.70 -5.58
C THR A 670 8.77 32.11 -6.31
N GLU A 671 9.33 32.85 -7.27
CA GLU A 671 10.55 32.41 -7.94
C GLU A 671 11.82 32.67 -7.09
N ASN A 672 11.72 33.35 -5.96
CA ASN A 672 12.88 33.74 -5.16
C ASN A 672 13.39 32.56 -4.33
N ILE A 673 14.66 32.20 -4.56
CA ILE A 673 15.36 31.18 -3.78
C ILE A 673 16.23 31.91 -2.75
N VAL A 674 16.16 31.46 -1.50
CA VAL A 674 16.88 32.01 -0.36
C VAL A 674 17.56 30.89 0.40
N TRP A 675 18.65 31.18 1.08
CA TRP A 675 19.17 30.38 2.17
C TRP A 675 18.30 30.61 3.40
N GLY A 676 17.73 29.55 3.97
CA GLY A 676 16.96 29.58 5.22
C GLY A 676 17.68 28.85 6.33
N LYS A 677 17.73 29.45 7.54
CA LYS A 677 18.25 28.81 8.75
C LYS A 677 17.14 28.50 9.75
N ILE A 678 17.01 27.22 10.07
CA ILE A 678 16.14 26.70 11.15
C ILE A 678 17.05 26.23 12.29
N ASP A 679 16.51 26.23 13.51
CA ASP A 679 17.19 25.69 14.67
C ASP A 679 17.55 24.20 14.41
N ASP A 680 18.74 23.76 14.83
CA ASP A 680 19.27 22.40 14.64
C ASP A 680 19.44 21.90 13.20
N HIS A 681 19.36 22.81 12.20
CA HIS A 681 19.62 22.51 10.79
C HIS A 681 20.68 23.45 10.20
N PRO A 682 21.49 22.98 9.24
CA PRO A 682 22.38 23.86 8.50
C PRO A 682 21.58 24.85 7.65
N TRP A 683 22.23 25.91 7.18
CA TRP A 683 21.66 26.76 6.13
C TRP A 683 21.31 25.89 4.92
N MET A 684 20.03 25.87 4.56
CA MET A 684 19.51 25.07 3.44
C MET A 684 18.85 25.96 2.39
N PRO A 685 18.92 25.60 1.09
CA PRO A 685 18.24 26.34 0.05
C PRO A 685 16.72 26.13 0.15
N ALA A 686 15.99 27.23 0.14
CA ALA A 686 14.56 27.29 0.30
C ALA A 686 13.93 28.25 -0.71
N GLN A 687 12.67 28.01 -1.03
CA GLN A 687 11.85 28.88 -1.84
C GLN A 687 11.00 29.76 -0.93
N LEU A 688 11.05 31.08 -1.15
CA LEU A 688 10.20 32.02 -0.42
C LEU A 688 8.74 31.83 -0.86
N ARG A 689 7.82 31.89 0.10
CA ARG A 689 6.38 31.70 -0.13
C ARG A 689 5.61 32.92 0.34
N ASN A 690 4.70 33.39 -0.51
CA ASN A 690 3.78 34.47 -0.14
C ASN A 690 2.51 33.85 0.41
N VAL A 691 2.06 34.29 1.58
CA VAL A 691 0.79 33.85 2.16
C VAL A 691 -0.35 34.52 1.39
N ASN A 692 -1.37 33.74 1.02
CA ASN A 692 -2.52 34.25 0.27
C ASN A 692 -3.54 34.96 1.16
N ASP A 693 -3.64 34.53 2.42
CA ASP A 693 -4.45 35.22 3.42
C ASP A 693 -3.78 36.55 3.81
N PRO A 694 -4.40 37.71 3.49
CA PRO A 694 -3.81 39.02 3.73
C PRO A 694 -3.68 39.35 5.22
N ASP A 695 -4.56 38.82 6.07
CA ASP A 695 -4.53 39.11 7.51
C ASP A 695 -3.32 38.40 8.13
N VAL A 696 -3.15 37.11 7.80
CA VAL A 696 -1.99 36.31 8.21
C VAL A 696 -0.69 36.87 7.63
N ALA A 697 -0.70 37.32 6.38
CA ALA A 697 0.47 37.94 5.76
C ALA A 697 0.91 39.21 6.51
N THR A 698 -0.05 40.05 6.91
CA THR A 698 0.20 41.27 7.69
C THR A 698 0.76 40.94 9.07
N GLN A 699 0.18 39.94 9.77
CA GLN A 699 0.67 39.47 11.07
C GLN A 699 2.11 38.94 10.99
N LEU A 700 2.45 38.18 9.94
CA LEU A 700 3.82 37.69 9.74
C LEU A 700 4.81 38.82 9.46
N GLU A 701 4.43 39.81 8.67
CA GLU A 701 5.24 41.00 8.39
C GLU A 701 5.49 41.79 9.68
N ASP A 702 4.47 41.95 10.51
CA ASP A 702 4.56 42.56 11.82
C ASP A 702 5.57 41.84 12.74
N VAL A 703 5.49 40.51 12.78
CA VAL A 703 6.39 39.67 13.57
C VAL A 703 7.79 39.53 12.93
N LYS A 704 8.03 40.15 11.76
CA LYS A 704 9.28 40.07 10.97
C LYS A 704 9.68 38.61 10.66
N ARG A 705 8.71 37.78 10.30
CA ARG A 705 8.91 36.38 9.90
C ARG A 705 8.48 36.17 8.45
N VAL A 706 9.10 35.18 7.82
CA VAL A 706 8.85 34.83 6.43
C VAL A 706 8.59 33.33 6.30
N VAL A 707 7.70 32.98 5.38
CA VAL A 707 7.35 31.60 5.09
C VAL A 707 8.29 31.06 4.01
N ILE A 708 8.94 29.95 4.28
CA ILE A 708 9.85 29.28 3.37
C ILE A 708 9.48 27.80 3.22
N ARG A 709 9.77 27.22 2.06
CA ARG A 709 9.73 25.78 1.83
C ARG A 709 11.09 25.32 1.33
N PHE A 710 11.73 24.38 2.00
CA PHE A 710 13.03 23.87 1.53
C PHE A 710 12.87 23.13 0.19
N ILE A 711 13.83 23.31 -0.69
CA ILE A 711 13.80 22.68 -2.01
C ILE A 711 13.97 21.17 -1.84
N GLY A 712 12.98 20.40 -2.27
CA GLY A 712 12.94 18.93 -2.12
C GLY A 712 12.17 18.43 -0.89
N LYS A 713 11.72 19.31 0.01
CA LYS A 713 10.86 18.96 1.15
C LYS A 713 9.44 19.51 0.98
N GLU A 714 8.49 18.79 1.54
CA GLU A 714 7.05 19.12 1.49
C GLU A 714 6.67 20.18 2.53
N ASP A 715 7.28 20.07 3.71
CA ASP A 715 6.96 20.86 4.88
C ASP A 715 7.26 22.36 4.66
N ILE A 716 6.30 23.19 5.06
CA ILE A 716 6.42 24.64 5.12
C ILE A 716 6.97 25.02 6.49
N ASN A 717 7.92 25.95 6.51
CA ASN A 717 8.56 26.44 7.72
C ASN A 717 8.46 27.96 7.80
N VAL A 718 8.43 28.49 9.03
CA VAL A 718 8.37 29.93 9.29
C VAL A 718 9.61 30.35 10.05
N VAL A 719 10.44 31.16 9.39
CA VAL A 719 11.72 31.61 9.91
C VAL A 719 11.71 33.11 10.16
N LYS A 720 12.57 33.58 11.06
CA LYS A 720 12.81 35.03 11.22
C LYS A 720 13.38 35.60 9.93
N GLY A 721 13.02 36.83 9.56
CA GLY A 721 13.56 37.48 8.35
C GLY A 721 15.09 37.51 8.33
N ASN A 722 15.72 37.71 9.50
CA ASN A 722 17.18 37.71 9.65
C ASN A 722 17.83 36.33 9.43
N ASN A 723 17.06 35.25 9.53
CA ASN A 723 17.48 33.88 9.23
C ASN A 723 17.26 33.50 7.76
N THR A 724 17.07 34.51 6.90
CA THR A 724 17.04 34.31 5.46
C THR A 724 18.11 35.16 4.78
N LYS A 725 18.77 34.60 3.77
CA LYS A 725 19.72 35.32 2.90
C LYS A 725 19.40 35.01 1.44
N PRO A 726 19.57 35.93 0.49
CA PRO A 726 19.43 35.60 -0.94
C PRO A 726 20.35 34.45 -1.34
N PHE A 727 19.85 33.50 -2.13
CA PHE A 727 20.67 32.39 -2.63
C PHE A 727 21.53 32.86 -3.81
N MET A 728 22.84 32.95 -3.61
CA MET A 728 23.82 33.37 -4.64
C MET A 728 24.66 32.19 -5.18
N GLY A 729 24.29 30.95 -4.85
CA GLY A 729 25.08 29.75 -5.10
C GLY A 729 25.50 29.04 -3.80
N PRO A 730 26.18 27.88 -3.90
CA PRO A 730 26.73 27.17 -2.75
C PRO A 730 27.77 28.06 -2.07
N ASP A 731 27.54 28.40 -0.81
CA ASP A 731 28.45 29.20 -0.01
C ASP A 731 29.09 28.30 1.05
N GLU A 732 30.36 27.96 0.84
CA GLU A 732 31.13 27.07 1.72
C GLU A 732 31.40 27.69 3.09
N SER A 733 31.11 28.99 3.28
CA SER A 733 31.36 29.70 4.54
C SER A 733 30.20 29.68 5.54
N LEU A 734 29.05 29.08 5.18
CA LEU A 734 27.81 29.29 5.94
C LEU A 734 27.71 28.49 7.24
N ASP A 735 28.17 27.24 7.30
CA ASP A 735 28.17 26.42 8.51
C ASP A 735 29.29 25.36 8.46
N ASN A 736 29.80 24.95 9.63
CA ASN A 736 30.65 23.78 9.75
C ASN A 736 29.77 22.52 9.71
N LEU A 737 29.90 21.69 8.68
CA LEU A 737 29.02 20.51 8.50
C LEU A 737 29.29 19.39 9.51
N ASP A 738 30.47 19.41 10.16
CA ASP A 738 30.89 18.40 11.14
C ASP A 738 29.98 18.33 12.39
N ASP A 739 29.20 19.38 12.66
CA ASP A 739 28.32 19.47 13.83
C ASP A 739 26.92 18.85 13.58
N PHE A 740 26.61 18.41 12.35
CA PHE A 740 25.28 17.93 11.97
C PHE A 740 25.25 16.44 11.65
N ASP A 741 24.11 15.81 11.90
CA ASP A 741 23.87 14.41 11.56
C ASP A 741 23.98 14.18 10.04
N ASN A 742 24.53 13.03 9.63
CA ASN A 742 24.70 12.66 8.22
C ASN A 742 23.39 12.77 7.42
N GLU A 743 22.25 12.44 8.03
CA GLU A 743 20.94 12.56 7.37
C GLU A 743 20.62 14.02 6.98
N LYS A 744 20.95 14.99 7.84
CA LYS A 744 20.74 16.42 7.55
C LYS A 744 21.70 16.90 6.47
N VAL A 745 22.93 16.39 6.47
CA VAL A 745 23.94 16.68 5.44
C VAL A 745 23.51 16.10 4.08
N ASP A 746 22.93 14.90 4.05
CA ASP A 746 22.37 14.29 2.85
C ASP A 746 21.18 15.09 2.30
N GLN A 747 20.26 15.49 3.18
CA GLN A 747 19.13 16.36 2.80
C GLN A 747 19.62 17.73 2.27
N LEU A 748 20.66 18.30 2.86
CA LEU A 748 21.30 19.52 2.35
C LEU A 748 21.92 19.27 0.96
N THR A 749 22.61 18.15 0.78
CA THR A 749 23.25 17.78 -0.49
C THR A 749 22.21 17.58 -1.60
N GLU A 750 21.11 16.88 -1.30
CA GLU A 750 19.99 16.68 -2.24
C GLU A 750 19.33 18.02 -2.59
N SER A 751 18.99 18.83 -1.58
CA SER A 751 18.36 20.14 -1.80
C SER A 751 19.26 21.08 -2.61
N LEU A 752 20.58 21.06 -2.40
CA LEU A 752 21.54 21.80 -3.20
C LEU A 752 21.63 21.30 -4.64
N ALA A 753 21.63 19.98 -4.85
CA ALA A 753 21.62 19.40 -6.18
C ALA A 753 20.38 19.82 -6.97
N LEU A 754 19.20 19.73 -6.35
CA LEU A 754 17.93 20.20 -6.93
C LEU A 754 17.96 21.70 -7.23
N THR A 755 18.43 22.52 -6.28
CA THR A 755 18.53 23.98 -6.43
C THR A 755 19.45 24.38 -7.58
N ARG A 756 20.62 23.74 -7.70
CA ARG A 756 21.55 23.98 -8.81
C ARG A 756 20.90 23.66 -10.15
N ARG A 757 20.16 22.55 -10.24
CA ARG A 757 19.44 22.16 -11.45
C ARG A 757 18.31 23.16 -11.78
N LEU A 758 17.56 23.62 -10.78
CA LEU A 758 16.56 24.68 -10.95
C LEU A 758 17.15 26.00 -11.45
N HIS A 759 18.32 26.41 -10.93
CA HIS A 759 18.99 27.64 -11.37
C HIS A 759 19.39 27.56 -12.84
N ARG A 760 20.00 26.43 -13.25
CA ARG A 760 20.34 26.18 -14.67
C ARG A 760 19.12 26.25 -15.58
N ALA A 761 17.98 25.70 -15.13
CA ALA A 761 16.73 25.75 -15.88
C ALA A 761 16.25 27.18 -16.13
N LYS A 762 16.43 28.08 -15.17
CA LYS A 762 16.05 29.50 -15.29
C LYS A 762 16.96 30.27 -16.23
N ASP A 763 18.28 30.10 -16.10
CA ASP A 763 19.26 30.76 -16.97
C ASP A 763 19.05 30.37 -18.45
N PHE A 764 18.64 29.12 -18.69
CA PHE A 764 18.29 28.65 -20.03
C PHE A 764 17.04 29.33 -20.62
N ARG A 765 16.04 29.68 -19.79
CA ARG A 765 14.84 30.41 -20.25
C ARG A 765 15.15 31.86 -20.59
N PHE A 766 16.00 32.54 -19.82
CA PHE A 766 16.36 33.95 -20.08
C PHE A 766 17.28 34.11 -21.30
N SER A 767 18.19 33.16 -21.54
CA SER A 767 19.07 33.18 -22.73
C SER A 767 18.34 32.88 -24.05
N ARG A 768 17.14 32.29 -23.99
CA ARG A 768 16.25 32.05 -25.14
C ARG A 768 15.15 33.09 -25.29
N SER A 769 15.34 34.32 -24.78
CA SER A 769 14.47 35.41 -25.23
C SER A 769 14.46 35.42 -26.77
N PRO A 770 13.27 35.43 -27.40
CA PRO A 770 13.19 35.33 -28.85
C PRO A 770 13.92 36.54 -29.43
N THR A 771 15.09 36.31 -30.01
CA THR A 771 15.74 37.33 -30.83
C THR A 771 14.68 37.79 -31.85
N PRO A 772 14.40 39.09 -31.95
CA PRO A 772 13.40 39.59 -32.88
C PRO A 772 13.83 39.16 -34.27
N ARG A 773 13.21 38.10 -34.80
CA ARG A 773 13.42 37.66 -36.17
C ARG A 773 13.05 38.85 -37.05
N SER A 774 14.06 39.45 -37.70
CA SER A 774 13.86 40.53 -38.65
C SER A 774 12.83 40.08 -39.68
N SER A 775 11.67 40.74 -39.65
CA SER A 775 10.54 40.54 -40.54
C SER A 775 10.89 41.03 -41.95
N SER A 776 11.70 40.25 -42.68
CA SER A 776 11.99 40.49 -44.10
C SER A 776 11.75 39.22 -44.92
N ARG A 777 10.49 38.78 -44.99
CA ARG A 777 9.98 37.99 -46.13
C ARG A 777 8.46 37.93 -46.14
N ILE A 778 7.84 39.03 -46.56
CA ILE A 778 6.46 39.02 -47.05
C ILE A 778 6.47 38.30 -48.40
N ARG A 779 6.08 37.02 -48.41
CA ARG A 779 5.66 36.35 -49.66
C ARG A 779 4.20 36.75 -49.89
N ARG A 780 3.99 37.52 -50.96
CA ARG A 780 2.68 37.78 -51.57
C ARG A 780 1.99 36.44 -51.86
N ILE A 781 0.86 36.19 -51.21
CA ILE A 781 -0.14 35.26 -51.69
C ILE A 781 -1.17 36.12 -52.42
N SER A 782 -1.26 35.94 -53.73
CA SER A 782 -2.26 36.53 -54.60
C SER A 782 -3.59 35.79 -54.40
N THR A 783 -4.55 36.43 -53.73
CA THR A 783 -5.97 36.07 -53.80
C THR A 783 -6.61 36.93 -54.89
N SER A 784 -6.88 36.31 -56.03
CA SER A 784 -7.81 36.80 -57.05
C SER A 784 -9.21 36.25 -56.77
N GLU A 785 -10.23 37.04 -57.12
CA GLU A 785 -11.67 36.69 -57.17
C GLU A 785 -12.33 36.63 -55.77
N GLU A 786 -13.40 37.35 -55.44
CA GLU A 786 -14.59 37.75 -56.19
C GLU A 786 -15.27 38.90 -55.40
N GLU A 787 -15.52 40.06 -56.02
CA GLU A 787 -16.63 40.95 -55.63
C GLU A 787 -16.79 42.05 -56.70
N LYS A 788 -17.81 41.89 -57.57
CA LYS A 788 -18.50 42.99 -58.27
C LYS A 788 -19.70 42.45 -59.06
N LYS A 789 -20.90 42.75 -58.56
CA LYS A 789 -22.10 43.24 -59.28
C LYS A 789 -23.29 43.20 -58.31
N SER A 790 -23.60 44.29 -57.62
CA SER A 790 -24.56 45.31 -58.07
C SER A 790 -24.25 45.92 -59.43
N GLY A 791 -25.26 45.84 -60.32
CA GLY A 791 -25.19 46.10 -61.76
C GLY A 791 -25.75 44.90 -62.49
#